data_AF-A0AAN7SQT4-F1
#
_entry.id   AF-A0AAN7SQT4-F1
#
_cell.length_a   1.000
_cell.length_b   1.000
_cell.length_c   1.000
_cell.angle_alpha   90.00
_cell.angle_beta   90.00
_cell.angle_gamma   90.00
#
_symmetry.space_group_name_H-M   'P 1'
#
loop_
_entity.id
_entity.type
_entity.pdbx_description
1 polymer ?
#
loop_
_entity_poly.entity_id
_entity_poly.type
_entity_poly.pdbx_seq_one_letter_code
_entity_poly.pdbx_strand_id
1 'polypeptide(L)'
;MPKKIKFTVIYATGEDPKFKASELNNHGPTVKGWQSSKNCNFPQELILELEKQCLLTKIQVLAHQYLIPSKIELFASNQDTNIIEDKSKISWNYIGYITLSDNQSSMFKSRELKSVNVPTCVASYLKLKLGKNHSNAYNLHNQISLIAVNVLGNERESRKTIVGNETISDKLNALINDPEYLSPYDDLAFEMYVDVDVANIIREMEMKKHLAVLGERFEYARKLKQSTEKLRSVGERLGKYDLEKRHAIEMEDYERAKHKKKQIEEFRLESYKSLCIEQLLETNGVCVQNDECTEEIDSNKNPTSPTIKITGDKKTSNTSPLHNPRHLSPKNGSPSTGSPTNIQTRGSLRRRNKSAGAITKSSYEQYEDKPLPTLRHSQTNEFLRECQLDYDCKASSKLTERERKQAALPILVFGGDLVEKFYSKQYLDKEEGLHRLKEELFSYDNRKMHTANKTGRATIFLLHRALRDKVFSVYSLANEVIRLYFVQFVPGRVSPAETSRSVDKLLPELLTKSGDTSARIHHMAVHTILTMADCKNVRDLHIIPTHLSRTLNTSTHPRLALSRAEMVEQLIINQGISTDKQSGLTCRTLSEFGLSGLHHPAEPVRKVAERILVLVYKVNPRLVRKQLPPDDDITRRNLLYRQLFHEFDKIDMQRKKEILERNRLIQQCSLSPEPEYKNGINKSISSTDVPNTEITNEQTQNYNLSKSISGGNIAHINGNSNNEKQSTSSASGVSSPSNNSQPEEGEKLCIFCQEYESVIFESNKSMNSHYWRSCPMLIRCNECSQVVEVAALCEHLLMECEQKEFFMQCSQCTEAIKISSFNAHSPTCHELAEGCSRCPLCHKDIEDHENSWKTHLMGDKPCIKNMRVKHPKQVKIQI
;
A
#
# COMPACT_ATOMS: atom_id res chain seq x y z
N MET A 1 -8.63 26.32 8.28
CA MET A 1 -7.77 26.49 7.10
C MET A 1 -6.64 27.43 7.45
N PRO A 2 -5.46 26.87 7.76
CA PRO A 2 -4.23 27.63 7.65
C PRO A 2 -4.07 28.09 6.21
N LYS A 3 -4.11 29.41 6.00
CA LYS A 3 -3.94 30.04 4.69
C LYS A 3 -2.48 30.46 4.53
N LYS A 4 -2.09 30.71 3.29
CA LYS A 4 -0.82 31.36 2.99
C LYS A 4 -0.76 32.77 3.57
N ILE A 5 0.17 32.96 4.51
CA ILE A 5 0.51 34.25 5.09
C ILE A 5 1.58 34.90 4.22
N LYS A 6 1.27 36.09 3.69
CA LYS A 6 2.24 36.90 2.96
C LYS A 6 3.30 37.45 3.91
N PHE A 7 4.53 37.57 3.41
CA PHE A 7 5.66 38.08 4.15
C PHE A 7 6.61 38.85 3.25
N THR A 8 7.48 39.65 3.85
CA THR A 8 8.59 40.34 3.19
C THR A 8 9.91 39.93 3.85
N VAL A 9 10.94 39.61 3.06
CA VAL A 9 12.29 39.39 3.59
C VAL A 9 12.91 40.75 3.90
N ILE A 10 13.12 41.04 5.19
CA ILE A 10 13.61 42.34 5.67
C ILE A 10 15.11 42.35 6.00
N TYR A 11 15.74 41.18 6.07
CA TYR A 11 17.17 41.02 6.34
C TYR A 11 17.69 39.68 5.81
N ALA A 12 18.92 39.69 5.29
CA ALA A 12 19.71 38.51 4.96
C ALA A 12 21.18 38.74 5.37
N THR A 13 21.86 37.73 5.92
CA THR A 13 23.29 37.82 6.27
C THR A 13 24.20 37.99 5.04
N GLY A 14 23.79 37.43 3.91
CA GLY A 14 24.50 37.54 2.63
C GLY A 14 23.63 37.07 1.48
N GLU A 15 23.89 37.57 0.29
CA GLU A 15 23.21 37.16 -0.95
C GLU A 15 24.19 37.18 -2.14
N ASP A 16 23.89 36.40 -3.17
CA ASP A 16 24.50 36.54 -4.50
C ASP A 16 23.74 37.64 -5.27
N PRO A 17 24.42 38.58 -5.96
CA PRO A 17 23.75 39.66 -6.70
C PRO A 17 22.70 39.20 -7.72
N LYS A 18 22.76 37.95 -8.21
CA LYS A 18 21.80 37.36 -9.14
C LYS A 18 20.59 36.67 -8.46
N PHE A 19 20.66 36.43 -7.15
CA PHE A 19 19.74 35.59 -6.37
C PHE A 19 19.45 36.25 -5.01
N LYS A 20 18.82 37.42 -5.08
CA LYS A 20 18.57 38.27 -3.91
C LYS A 20 17.51 37.70 -2.98
N ALA A 21 17.58 38.07 -1.71
CA ALA A 21 16.62 37.65 -0.68
C ALA A 21 15.18 38.06 -1.01
N SER A 22 14.99 39.18 -1.73
CA SER A 22 13.67 39.66 -2.18
C SER A 22 12.96 38.74 -3.18
N GLU A 23 13.67 37.82 -3.86
CA GLU A 23 13.01 36.82 -4.73
C GLU A 23 12.11 35.88 -3.94
N LEU A 24 12.40 35.63 -2.65
CA LEU A 24 11.59 34.75 -1.79
C LEU A 24 10.20 35.32 -1.44
N ASN A 25 9.96 36.62 -1.66
CA ASN A 25 8.66 37.26 -1.44
C ASN A 25 7.60 36.78 -2.44
N ASN A 26 8.03 36.24 -3.58
CA ASN A 26 7.17 35.80 -4.67
C ASN A 26 7.28 34.30 -4.88
N HIS A 27 6.21 33.70 -5.40
CA HIS A 27 6.13 32.28 -5.72
C HIS A 27 5.63 32.15 -7.15
N GLY A 28 6.23 31.24 -7.91
CA GLY A 28 5.90 31.08 -9.33
C GLY A 28 7.02 30.44 -10.13
N PRO A 29 6.74 29.99 -11.36
CA PRO A 29 7.69 29.28 -12.22
C PRO A 29 8.91 30.13 -12.62
N THR A 30 8.78 31.45 -12.63
CA THR A 30 9.84 32.39 -13.06
C THR A 30 10.78 32.87 -11.94
N VAL A 31 10.50 32.50 -10.69
CA VAL A 31 11.26 32.91 -9.49
C VAL A 31 12.59 32.18 -9.42
N LYS A 32 13.68 32.91 -9.14
CA LYS A 32 15.02 32.33 -9.00
C LYS A 32 15.35 31.94 -7.55
N GLY A 33 14.74 32.63 -6.59
CA GLY A 33 14.97 32.45 -5.16
C GLY A 33 16.26 33.10 -4.68
N TRP A 34 16.59 32.83 -3.41
CA TRP A 34 17.77 33.35 -2.73
C TRP A 34 18.93 32.36 -2.76
N GLN A 35 20.15 32.87 -2.88
CA GLN A 35 21.39 32.12 -2.72
C GLN A 35 22.38 32.94 -1.89
N SER A 36 23.06 32.31 -0.94
CA SER A 36 24.11 32.95 -0.15
C SER A 36 25.31 33.36 -1.02
N SER A 37 26.08 34.35 -0.57
CA SER A 37 27.33 34.74 -1.26
C SER A 37 28.32 33.57 -1.34
N LYS A 38 29.19 33.56 -2.36
CA LYS A 38 30.21 32.50 -2.54
C LYS A 38 31.14 32.41 -1.33
N ASN A 39 31.42 31.18 -0.87
CA ASN A 39 32.23 30.90 0.32
C ASN A 39 31.77 31.66 1.58
N CYS A 40 30.44 31.76 1.79
CA CYS A 40 29.87 32.44 2.95
C CYS A 40 30.24 31.76 4.28
N ASN A 41 30.37 32.57 5.34
CA ASN A 41 30.45 32.06 6.70
C ASN A 41 29.09 31.51 7.16
N PHE A 42 29.10 30.39 7.90
CA PHE A 42 27.90 29.82 8.48
C PHE A 42 27.78 30.17 9.97
N PRO A 43 26.57 30.35 10.51
CA PRO A 43 25.27 30.23 9.84
C PRO A 43 24.92 31.47 8.99
N GLN A 44 24.04 31.29 8.01
CA GLN A 44 23.37 32.40 7.31
C GLN A 44 21.99 32.62 7.90
N GLU A 45 21.54 33.86 8.03
CA GLU A 45 20.24 34.18 8.61
C GLU A 45 19.37 34.94 7.59
N LEU A 46 18.08 34.61 7.56
CA LEU A 46 17.02 35.33 6.85
C LEU A 46 15.94 35.72 7.87
N ILE A 47 15.46 36.96 7.81
CA ILE A 47 14.34 37.42 8.64
C ILE A 47 13.18 37.81 7.73
N LEU A 48 12.03 37.18 7.98
CA LEU A 48 10.76 37.44 7.33
C LEU A 48 9.87 38.26 8.28
N GLU A 49 9.34 39.36 7.79
CA GLU A 49 8.26 40.12 8.42
C GLU A 49 6.94 39.65 7.81
N LEU A 50 6.00 39.19 8.64
CA LEU A 50 4.69 38.75 8.19
C LEU A 50 3.79 39.99 8.01
N GLU A 51 3.06 40.09 6.90
CA GLU A 51 2.19 41.26 6.63
C GLU A 51 1.14 41.50 7.74
N LYS A 52 0.79 40.43 8.46
CA LYS A 52 -0.14 40.44 9.60
C LYS A 52 0.30 39.44 10.66
N GLN A 53 0.00 39.77 11.92
CA GLN A 53 0.15 38.84 13.04
C GLN A 53 -0.74 37.60 12.82
N CYS A 54 -0.14 36.42 12.81
CA CYS A 54 -0.84 35.16 12.56
C CYS A 54 -0.55 34.11 13.64
N LEU A 55 -1.45 33.12 13.76
CA LEU A 55 -1.17 31.87 14.46
C LEU A 55 -0.48 30.94 13.45
N LEU A 56 0.83 30.80 13.59
CA LEU A 56 1.66 29.99 12.71
C LEU A 56 1.41 28.50 12.97
N THR A 57 1.23 27.71 11.90
CA THR A 57 0.94 26.26 12.01
C THR A 57 1.89 25.38 11.21
N LYS A 58 2.35 25.85 10.04
CA LYS A 58 3.19 25.07 9.13
C LYS A 58 4.11 25.98 8.32
N ILE A 59 5.35 25.54 8.11
CA ILE A 59 6.30 26.16 7.19
C ILE A 59 6.67 25.15 6.12
N GLN A 60 6.79 25.60 4.88
CA GLN A 60 7.34 24.79 3.78
C GLN A 60 8.57 25.49 3.20
N VAL A 61 9.61 24.73 2.90
CA VAL A 61 10.87 25.24 2.35
C VAL A 61 11.25 24.41 1.13
N LEU A 62 11.51 25.08 0.01
CA LEU A 62 12.01 24.47 -1.22
C LEU A 62 13.49 24.85 -1.38
N ALA A 63 14.40 23.90 -1.17
CA ALA A 63 15.84 24.10 -1.35
C ALA A 63 16.30 23.73 -2.77
N HIS A 64 17.38 24.37 -3.22
CA HIS A 64 17.98 24.14 -4.53
C HIS A 64 18.66 22.76 -4.61
N GLN A 65 18.60 22.10 -5.77
CA GLN A 65 18.93 20.67 -5.94
C GLN A 65 20.35 20.21 -5.50
N TYR A 66 21.32 21.12 -5.35
CA TYR A 66 22.64 20.80 -4.78
C TYR A 66 23.21 21.88 -3.83
N LEU A 67 22.47 22.96 -3.57
CA LEU A 67 22.91 24.03 -2.64
C LEU A 67 22.10 23.93 -1.34
N ILE A 68 22.00 22.71 -0.79
CA ILE A 68 21.08 22.39 0.29
C ILE A 68 21.77 22.64 1.64
N PRO A 69 21.19 23.47 2.55
CA PRO A 69 21.66 23.58 3.93
C PRO A 69 21.32 22.31 4.72
N SER A 70 22.25 21.79 5.50
CA SER A 70 22.06 20.56 6.30
C SER A 70 20.99 20.69 7.39
N LYS A 71 20.85 21.89 7.96
CA LYS A 71 19.89 22.24 9.02
C LYS A 71 19.39 23.67 8.82
N ILE A 72 18.11 23.92 9.10
CA ILE A 72 17.53 25.26 9.22
C ILE A 72 16.89 25.36 10.61
N GLU A 73 17.36 26.28 11.44
CA GLU A 73 16.78 26.58 12.75
C GLU A 73 15.69 27.66 12.60
N LEU A 74 14.57 27.47 13.30
CA LEU A 74 13.37 28.30 13.21
C LEU A 74 13.17 29.09 14.50
N PHE A 75 12.97 30.40 14.38
CA PHE A 75 12.65 31.30 15.49
C PHE A 75 11.47 32.20 15.12
N ALA A 76 10.57 32.47 16.06
CA ALA A 76 9.47 33.43 15.89
C ALA A 76 9.56 34.57 16.91
N SER A 77 9.00 35.71 16.56
CA SER A 77 8.71 36.81 17.50
C SER A 77 7.27 37.29 17.33
N ASN A 78 6.64 37.65 18.44
CA ASN A 78 5.27 38.17 18.51
C ASN A 78 5.24 39.67 18.88
N GLN A 79 6.30 40.41 18.55
CA GLN A 79 6.35 41.85 18.78
C GLN A 79 5.55 42.59 17.70
N ASP A 80 4.95 43.73 18.06
CA ASP A 80 4.14 44.52 17.14
C ASP A 80 5.03 45.27 16.13
N THR A 81 4.74 45.09 14.84
CA THR A 81 5.52 45.63 13.71
C THR A 81 5.60 47.16 13.71
N ASN A 82 4.63 47.83 14.33
CA ASN A 82 4.54 49.29 14.39
C ASN A 82 5.41 49.96 15.47
N ILE A 83 6.07 49.19 16.36
CA ILE A 83 6.75 49.73 17.56
C ILE A 83 8.29 49.68 17.44
N ILE A 84 8.83 48.90 16.50
CA ILE A 84 10.27 48.61 16.43
C ILE A 84 10.93 49.34 15.25
N GLU A 85 11.53 50.50 15.53
CA GLU A 85 12.42 51.18 14.57
C GLU A 85 13.76 50.44 14.41
N ASP A 86 14.23 49.76 15.47
CA ASP A 86 15.54 49.12 15.54
C ASP A 86 15.44 47.59 15.52
N LYS A 87 15.58 47.03 14.30
CA LYS A 87 15.48 45.59 13.97
C LYS A 87 16.46 44.71 14.76
N SER A 88 17.49 45.27 15.38
CA SER A 88 18.48 44.52 16.18
C SER A 88 17.95 44.05 17.54
N LYS A 89 16.84 44.62 18.04
CA LYS A 89 16.28 44.37 19.38
C LYS A 89 15.14 43.34 19.42
N ILE A 90 14.87 42.64 18.31
CA ILE A 90 13.78 41.67 18.24
C ILE A 90 14.07 40.48 19.16
N SER A 91 13.14 40.13 20.05
CA SER A 91 13.27 38.96 20.93
C SER A 91 12.87 37.68 20.20
N TRP A 92 13.76 36.69 20.14
CA TRP A 92 13.56 35.47 19.36
C TRP A 92 13.20 34.26 20.23
N ASN A 93 12.02 33.69 20.02
CA ASN A 93 11.62 32.42 20.61
C ASN A 93 11.96 31.28 19.64
N TYR A 94 12.75 30.30 20.10
CA TYR A 94 13.08 29.12 19.30
C TYR A 94 11.86 28.22 19.12
N ILE A 95 11.53 27.89 17.87
CA ILE A 95 10.37 27.04 17.51
C ILE A 95 10.81 25.59 17.29
N GLY A 96 11.99 25.37 16.70
CA GLY A 96 12.47 24.05 16.30
C GLY A 96 13.47 24.12 15.14
N TYR A 97 13.65 23.00 14.44
CA TYR A 97 14.55 22.94 13.28
C TYR A 97 14.04 22.01 12.19
N ILE A 98 14.54 22.22 10.99
CA ILE A 98 14.31 21.42 9.79
C ILE A 98 15.64 20.79 9.37
N THR A 99 15.66 19.49 9.13
CA THR A 99 16.75 18.81 8.40
C THR A 99 16.30 18.49 6.97
N LEU A 100 17.23 18.66 6.03
CA LEU A 100 17.02 18.48 4.59
C LEU A 100 17.93 17.36 4.08
N SER A 101 17.48 16.62 3.07
CA SER A 101 18.30 15.57 2.47
C SER A 101 19.51 16.15 1.72
N ASP A 102 20.59 15.37 1.57
CA ASP A 102 21.72 15.74 0.71
C ASP A 102 21.42 15.55 -0.79
N ASN A 103 20.27 14.94 -1.11
CA ASN A 103 19.76 14.71 -2.44
C ASN A 103 20.65 13.85 -3.36
N GLN A 104 21.56 13.04 -2.78
CA GLN A 104 22.37 12.09 -3.55
C GLN A 104 21.51 11.08 -4.33
N SER A 105 20.38 10.66 -3.75
CA SER A 105 19.46 9.69 -4.36
C SER A 105 18.83 10.13 -5.68
N SER A 106 18.72 11.43 -5.96
CA SER A 106 18.25 11.95 -7.26
C SER A 106 19.39 12.30 -8.22
N MET A 107 20.64 11.95 -7.88
CA MET A 107 21.85 12.43 -8.55
C MET A 107 21.88 13.98 -8.62
N PHE A 108 21.42 14.65 -7.56
CA PHE A 108 21.34 16.11 -7.45
C PHE A 108 20.48 16.82 -8.51
N LYS A 109 19.47 16.13 -9.06
CA LYS A 109 18.59 16.65 -10.13
C LYS A 109 17.26 17.22 -9.60
N SER A 110 16.73 16.67 -8.52
CA SER A 110 15.45 17.10 -7.93
C SER A 110 15.65 18.24 -6.93
N ARG A 111 14.70 19.17 -6.82
CA ARG A 111 14.66 20.15 -5.71
C ARG A 111 14.13 19.47 -4.45
N GLU A 112 14.63 19.86 -3.28
CA GLU A 112 14.20 19.29 -1.98
C GLU A 112 13.08 20.16 -1.41
N LEU A 113 11.84 19.63 -1.36
CA LEU A 113 10.70 20.27 -0.71
C LEU A 113 10.47 19.64 0.67
N LYS A 114 10.50 20.46 1.73
CA LYS A 114 10.24 20.02 3.10
C LYS A 114 9.11 20.82 3.71
N SER A 115 8.06 20.12 4.16
CA SER A 115 6.95 20.68 4.93
C SER A 115 7.09 20.28 6.39
N VAL A 116 6.97 21.23 7.31
CA VAL A 116 7.11 21.02 8.76
C VAL A 116 5.97 21.71 9.50
N ASN A 117 5.23 20.95 10.30
CA ASN A 117 4.28 21.50 11.27
C ASN A 117 5.09 22.12 12.42
N VAL A 118 4.71 23.32 12.86
CA VAL A 118 5.31 23.96 14.02
C VAL A 118 4.33 24.00 15.19
N PRO A 119 4.81 24.05 16.45
CA PRO A 119 3.98 24.39 17.59
C PRO A 119 3.19 25.68 17.32
N THR A 120 1.89 25.67 17.65
CA THR A 120 1.00 26.81 17.40
C THR A 120 1.44 28.02 18.20
N CYS A 121 2.10 28.97 17.55
CA CYS A 121 2.61 30.19 18.15
C CYS A 121 2.12 31.42 17.38
N VAL A 122 1.90 32.53 18.10
CA VAL A 122 1.58 33.80 17.45
C VAL A 122 2.90 34.41 16.95
N ALA A 123 2.94 34.82 15.69
CA ALA A 123 4.12 35.38 15.06
C ALA A 123 3.78 36.63 14.24
N SER A 124 4.67 37.63 14.35
CA SER A 124 4.78 38.80 13.46
C SER A 124 6.09 38.73 12.65
N TYR A 125 7.13 38.10 13.21
CA TYR A 125 8.41 37.87 12.54
C TYR A 125 8.82 36.41 12.62
N LEU A 126 9.47 35.91 11.56
CA LEU A 126 10.10 34.60 11.49
C LEU A 126 11.58 34.75 11.10
N LYS A 127 12.48 34.14 11.87
CA LYS A 127 13.91 34.05 11.55
C LYS A 127 14.29 32.62 11.21
N LEU A 128 14.84 32.46 10.01
CA LEU A 128 15.42 31.22 9.48
C LEU A 128 16.94 31.31 9.61
N LYS A 129 17.55 30.38 10.34
CA LYS A 129 19.01 30.34 10.53
C LYS A 129 19.57 29.05 9.92
N LEU A 130 20.21 29.19 8.78
CA LEU A 130 20.63 28.12 7.89
C LEU A 130 22.08 27.71 8.23
N GLY A 131 22.27 26.41 8.50
CA GLY A 131 23.56 25.80 8.76
C GLY A 131 24.37 25.52 7.48
N LYS A 132 25.51 24.85 7.67
CA LYS A 132 26.44 24.48 6.59
C LYS A 132 25.76 23.70 5.47
N ASN A 133 26.18 23.93 4.23
CA ASN A 133 25.75 23.12 3.08
C ASN A 133 26.09 21.64 3.23
N HIS A 134 25.29 20.77 2.61
CA HIS A 134 25.72 19.41 2.30
C HIS A 134 26.86 19.44 1.26
N SER A 135 27.88 18.64 1.48
CA SER A 135 29.05 18.53 0.59
C SER A 135 28.73 17.71 -0.65
N ASN A 136 28.95 18.26 -1.84
CA ASN A 136 28.79 17.55 -3.11
C ASN A 136 29.64 18.18 -4.21
N ALA A 137 29.86 17.45 -5.31
CA ALA A 137 30.73 17.86 -6.41
C ALA A 137 30.21 19.08 -7.21
N TYR A 138 28.92 19.42 -7.12
CA TYR A 138 28.31 20.55 -7.83
C TYR A 138 28.37 21.86 -7.04
N ASN A 139 28.56 21.80 -5.72
CA ASN A 139 28.64 22.96 -4.82
C ASN A 139 30.08 23.40 -4.54
N LEU A 140 30.79 23.83 -5.58
CA LEU A 140 32.21 24.22 -5.52
C LEU A 140 32.52 25.43 -4.61
N HIS A 141 31.50 26.19 -4.20
CA HIS A 141 31.64 27.44 -3.44
C HIS A 141 31.00 27.39 -2.05
N ASN A 142 30.63 26.19 -1.56
CA ASN A 142 29.96 25.99 -0.27
C ASN A 142 28.78 26.96 -0.04
N GLN A 143 27.96 27.16 -1.07
CA GLN A 143 26.79 28.04 -1.02
C GLN A 143 25.55 27.26 -0.56
N ILE A 144 24.57 28.00 -0.05
CA ILE A 144 23.24 27.49 0.27
C ILE A 144 22.19 28.33 -0.46
N SER A 145 21.09 27.72 -0.88
CA SER A 145 20.02 28.40 -1.60
C SER A 145 18.65 27.85 -1.26
N LEU A 146 17.73 28.77 -1.00
CA LEU A 146 16.30 28.52 -0.90
C LEU A 146 15.64 29.10 -2.16
N ILE A 147 14.91 28.26 -2.87
CA ILE A 147 14.15 28.69 -4.05
C ILE A 147 12.87 29.41 -3.60
N ALA A 148 12.21 28.88 -2.56
CA ALA A 148 11.00 29.47 -2.00
C ALA A 148 10.80 29.05 -0.54
N VAL A 149 10.10 29.90 0.22
CA VAL A 149 9.59 29.62 1.57
C VAL A 149 8.10 29.92 1.59
N ASN A 150 7.27 29.02 2.12
CA ASN A 150 5.83 29.24 2.31
C ASN A 150 5.50 29.20 3.80
N VAL A 151 4.63 30.11 4.23
CA VAL A 151 4.25 30.31 5.64
C VAL A 151 2.74 30.12 5.73
N LEU A 152 2.29 29.12 6.48
CA LEU A 152 0.88 28.73 6.60
C LEU A 152 0.42 28.92 8.04
N GLY A 153 -0.71 29.62 8.21
CA GLY A 153 -1.28 29.93 9.52
C GLY A 153 -2.67 30.55 9.44
N ASN A 154 -3.27 30.80 10.59
CA ASN A 154 -4.56 31.48 10.69
C ASN A 154 -4.31 32.98 10.97
N GLU A 155 -4.98 33.88 10.24
CA GLU A 155 -4.95 35.31 10.55
C GLU A 155 -5.67 35.58 11.88
N ARG A 156 -5.12 36.46 12.72
CA ARG A 156 -5.77 36.84 13.98
C ARG A 156 -6.82 37.93 13.70
N GLU A 157 -8.10 37.56 13.70
CA GLU A 157 -9.17 38.54 13.54
C GLU A 157 -9.16 39.60 14.65
N SER A 158 -9.06 40.87 14.24
CA SER A 158 -9.40 42.02 15.08
C SER A 158 -10.86 41.91 15.48
N ARG A 159 -11.15 41.75 16.79
CA ARG A 159 -12.50 41.59 17.35
C ARG A 159 -13.49 42.57 16.71
N LYS A 160 -14.32 42.10 15.78
CA LYS A 160 -15.56 42.77 15.41
C LYS A 160 -16.62 42.41 16.44
N THR A 161 -17.32 43.41 16.95
CA THR A 161 -18.36 43.27 17.97
C THR A 161 -19.49 42.42 17.41
N ILE A 162 -19.67 41.20 17.94
CA ILE A 162 -20.78 40.32 17.53
C ILE A 162 -22.08 40.88 18.10
N VAL A 163 -22.86 41.54 17.25
CA VAL A 163 -24.29 41.78 17.46
C VAL A 163 -25.02 40.80 16.56
N GLY A 164 -25.94 40.03 17.14
CA GLY A 164 -26.37 38.75 16.59
C GLY A 164 -27.15 38.83 15.28
N ASN A 165 -26.79 37.93 14.35
CA ASN A 165 -27.67 37.07 13.55
C ASN A 165 -26.75 36.06 12.82
N GLU A 166 -26.97 34.75 12.97
CA GLU A 166 -26.12 33.74 12.32
C GLU A 166 -26.30 33.78 10.79
N THR A 167 -25.32 34.33 10.08
CA THR A 167 -25.32 34.42 8.63
C THR A 167 -24.55 33.27 7.98
N ILE A 168 -24.71 33.10 6.66
CA ILE A 168 -23.90 32.16 5.86
C ILE A 168 -22.39 32.45 6.02
N SER A 169 -22.02 33.71 6.28
CA SER A 169 -20.63 34.11 6.56
C SER A 169 -20.07 33.47 7.83
N ASP A 170 -20.90 33.27 8.86
CA ASP A 170 -20.45 32.70 10.15
C ASP A 170 -20.24 31.18 10.04
N LYS A 171 -21.13 30.49 9.31
CA LYS A 171 -20.95 29.07 8.95
C LYS A 171 -19.74 28.85 8.05
N LEU A 172 -19.50 29.77 7.12
CA LEU A 172 -18.29 29.76 6.30
C LEU A 172 -17.03 30.01 7.14
N ASN A 173 -17.04 30.96 8.06
CA ASN A 173 -15.91 31.20 8.98
C ASN A 173 -15.64 29.99 9.87
N ALA A 174 -16.67 29.26 10.33
CA ALA A 174 -16.51 28.02 11.07
C ALA A 174 -15.79 26.94 10.25
N LEU A 175 -16.17 26.73 8.99
CA LEU A 175 -15.51 25.77 8.08
C LEU A 175 -14.12 26.23 7.63
N ILE A 176 -13.92 27.53 7.42
CA ILE A 176 -12.63 28.11 7.05
C ILE A 176 -11.67 28.16 8.25
N ASN A 177 -12.14 28.07 9.49
CA ASN A 177 -11.28 28.01 10.67
C ASN A 177 -10.97 26.58 11.15
N ASP A 178 -11.49 25.55 10.49
CA ASP A 178 -11.16 24.14 10.75
C ASP A 178 -9.63 23.89 10.68
N PRO A 179 -8.95 23.45 11.76
CA PRO A 179 -7.51 23.19 11.75
C PRO A 179 -7.07 22.04 10.82
N GLU A 180 -7.96 21.10 10.49
CA GLU A 180 -7.60 19.88 9.74
C GLU A 180 -7.65 20.08 8.21
N TYR A 181 -8.38 21.09 7.71
CA TYR A 181 -8.49 21.36 6.27
C TYR A 181 -7.44 22.36 5.78
N LEU A 182 -6.59 21.92 4.85
CA LEU A 182 -5.58 22.71 4.13
C LEU A 182 -5.93 22.74 2.64
N SER A 183 -5.96 23.93 2.02
CA SER A 183 -6.20 24.04 0.58
C SER A 183 -5.03 23.43 -0.21
N PRO A 184 -5.28 22.54 -1.19
CA PRO A 184 -4.25 22.09 -2.13
C PRO A 184 -3.64 23.22 -2.98
N TYR A 185 -4.30 24.38 -3.05
CA TYR A 185 -3.88 25.53 -3.86
C TYR A 185 -3.07 26.58 -3.06
N ASP A 186 -2.99 26.45 -1.74
CA ASP A 186 -2.03 27.20 -0.90
C ASP A 186 -0.71 26.41 -0.68
N ASP A 187 -0.56 25.22 -1.29
CA ASP A 187 0.64 24.39 -1.20
C ASP A 187 1.78 24.88 -2.13
N LEU A 188 3.00 24.89 -1.62
CA LEU A 188 4.17 25.38 -2.34
C LEU A 188 4.49 24.59 -3.63
N ALA A 189 4.11 23.31 -3.73
CA ALA A 189 4.31 22.53 -4.96
C ALA A 189 3.30 22.91 -6.07
N PHE A 190 2.16 23.51 -5.74
CA PHE A 190 1.22 24.05 -6.72
C PHE A 190 1.70 25.41 -7.22
N GLU A 191 1.98 26.35 -6.30
CA GLU A 191 2.33 27.73 -6.65
C GLU A 191 3.59 27.85 -7.52
N MET A 192 4.58 26.98 -7.33
CA MET A 192 5.85 27.06 -8.07
C MET A 192 5.76 26.62 -9.55
N TYR A 193 4.63 26.05 -10.00
CA TYR A 193 4.45 25.55 -11.37
C TYR A 193 3.30 26.21 -12.13
N VAL A 194 2.46 27.00 -11.45
CA VAL A 194 1.27 27.64 -12.03
C VAL A 194 1.51 29.15 -12.15
N ASP A 195 0.99 29.75 -13.21
CA ASP A 195 0.90 31.21 -13.38
C ASP A 195 0.26 31.89 -12.14
N VAL A 196 0.86 33.00 -11.69
CA VAL A 196 0.51 33.67 -10.42
C VAL A 196 -0.92 34.23 -10.45
N ASP A 197 -1.35 34.80 -11.58
CA ASP A 197 -2.70 35.36 -11.73
C ASP A 197 -3.74 34.22 -11.73
N VAL A 198 -3.42 33.13 -12.42
CA VAL A 198 -4.24 31.91 -12.45
C VAL A 198 -4.36 31.27 -11.06
N ALA A 199 -3.26 31.17 -10.31
CA ALA A 199 -3.27 30.63 -8.95
C ALA A 199 -4.14 31.48 -7.99
N ASN A 200 -4.17 32.80 -8.18
CA ASN A 200 -5.07 33.69 -7.44
C ASN A 200 -6.54 33.43 -7.78
N ILE A 201 -6.89 33.36 -9.07
CA ILE A 201 -8.25 33.05 -9.54
C ILE A 201 -8.72 31.69 -9.03
N ILE A 202 -7.86 30.66 -9.07
CA ILE A 202 -8.17 29.31 -8.59
C ILE A 202 -8.57 29.32 -7.11
N ARG A 203 -7.85 30.08 -6.27
CA ARG A 203 -8.19 30.21 -4.84
C ARG A 203 -9.51 30.96 -4.62
N GLU A 204 -9.81 31.97 -5.42
CA GLU A 204 -11.11 32.66 -5.37
C GLU A 204 -12.27 31.74 -5.82
N MET A 205 -12.07 30.96 -6.88
CA MET A 205 -13.05 29.96 -7.34
C MET A 205 -13.27 28.85 -6.30
N GLU A 206 -12.24 28.42 -5.58
CA GLU A 206 -12.40 27.49 -4.46
C GLU A 206 -13.23 28.10 -3.32
N MET A 207 -12.96 29.34 -2.93
CA MET A 207 -13.76 30.06 -1.94
C MET A 207 -15.24 30.16 -2.36
N LYS A 208 -15.50 30.51 -3.63
CA LYS A 208 -16.86 30.55 -4.21
C LYS A 208 -17.51 29.16 -4.29
N LYS A 209 -16.74 28.10 -4.52
CA LYS A 209 -17.23 26.70 -4.49
C LYS A 209 -17.70 26.32 -3.08
N HIS A 210 -16.94 26.69 -2.04
CA HIS A 210 -17.36 26.45 -0.65
C HIS A 210 -18.61 27.28 -0.28
N LEU A 211 -18.69 28.54 -0.69
CA LEU A 211 -19.91 29.36 -0.58
C LEU A 211 -21.12 28.72 -1.28
N ALA A 212 -20.94 28.23 -2.51
CA ALA A 212 -22.00 27.61 -3.30
C ALA A 212 -22.50 26.31 -2.67
N VAL A 213 -21.62 25.47 -2.11
CA VAL A 213 -22.02 24.26 -1.36
C VAL A 213 -22.79 24.63 -0.08
N LEU A 214 -22.38 25.67 0.64
CA LEU A 214 -23.08 26.14 1.84
C LEU A 214 -24.45 26.77 1.56
N GLY A 215 -24.60 27.40 0.39
CA GLY A 215 -25.86 27.95 -0.11
C GLY A 215 -26.69 26.97 -0.94
N GLU A 216 -26.36 25.67 -0.93
CA GLU A 216 -27.04 24.60 -1.69
C GLU A 216 -27.09 24.80 -3.23
N ARG A 217 -26.24 25.70 -3.75
CA ARG A 217 -26.04 25.98 -5.19
C ARG A 217 -25.12 24.94 -5.82
N PHE A 218 -25.54 23.67 -5.79
CA PHE A 218 -24.71 22.52 -6.16
C PHE A 218 -24.26 22.53 -7.63
N GLU A 219 -25.09 23.06 -8.55
CA GLU A 219 -24.74 23.18 -9.96
C GLU A 219 -23.65 24.23 -10.21
N TYR A 220 -23.73 25.39 -9.55
CA TYR A 220 -22.66 26.37 -9.56
C TYR A 220 -21.36 25.81 -8.96
N ALA A 221 -21.45 25.09 -7.84
CA ALA A 221 -20.30 24.39 -7.25
C ALA A 221 -19.67 23.34 -8.21
N ARG A 222 -20.50 22.63 -8.98
CA ARG A 222 -20.07 21.67 -10.02
C ARG A 222 -19.32 22.37 -11.16
N LYS A 223 -19.88 23.47 -11.69
CA LYS A 223 -19.23 24.28 -12.75
C LYS A 223 -17.91 24.88 -12.27
N LEU A 224 -17.88 25.46 -11.07
CA LEU A 224 -16.66 25.98 -10.44
C LEU A 224 -15.57 24.90 -10.37
N LYS A 225 -15.88 23.71 -9.83
CA LYS A 225 -14.91 22.61 -9.75
C LYS A 225 -14.33 22.25 -11.12
N GLN A 226 -15.17 22.05 -12.14
CA GLN A 226 -14.71 21.70 -13.48
C GLN A 226 -13.84 22.78 -14.12
N SER A 227 -14.22 24.06 -13.95
CA SER A 227 -13.44 25.18 -14.47
C SER A 227 -12.14 25.38 -13.71
N THR A 228 -12.08 25.14 -12.39
CA THR A 228 -10.83 25.16 -11.61
C THR A 228 -9.84 24.09 -12.11
N GLU A 229 -10.32 22.86 -12.40
CA GLU A 229 -9.49 21.78 -12.96
C GLU A 229 -8.92 22.14 -14.35
N LYS A 230 -9.75 22.70 -15.24
CA LYS A 230 -9.29 23.17 -16.56
C LYS A 230 -8.33 24.36 -16.44
N LEU A 231 -8.66 25.35 -15.62
CA LEU A 231 -7.89 26.58 -15.43
C LEU A 231 -6.49 26.29 -14.85
N ARG A 232 -6.33 25.26 -14.01
CA ARG A 232 -5.01 24.78 -13.58
C ARG A 232 -4.11 24.44 -14.77
N SER A 233 -4.61 23.67 -15.74
CA SER A 233 -3.80 23.29 -16.92
C SER A 233 -3.42 24.49 -17.81
N VAL A 234 -4.29 25.51 -17.86
CA VAL A 234 -4.01 26.80 -18.51
C VAL A 234 -2.87 27.52 -17.78
N GLY A 235 -2.91 27.57 -16.44
CA GLY A 235 -1.86 28.20 -15.62
C GLY A 235 -0.50 27.52 -15.70
N GLU A 236 -0.44 26.19 -15.74
CA GLU A 236 0.80 25.43 -15.98
C GLU A 236 1.39 25.75 -17.37
N ARG A 237 0.54 25.90 -18.41
CA ARG A 237 0.96 26.26 -19.77
C ARG A 237 1.40 27.73 -19.91
N LEU A 238 0.72 28.65 -19.24
CA LEU A 238 1.14 30.06 -19.15
C LEU A 238 2.50 30.20 -18.46
N GLY A 239 2.69 29.51 -17.32
CA GLY A 239 3.98 29.46 -16.62
C GLY A 239 5.14 28.97 -17.50
N LYS A 240 4.89 27.99 -18.37
CA LYS A 240 5.86 27.54 -19.38
C LYS A 240 6.18 28.62 -20.42
N TYR A 241 5.19 29.32 -20.95
CA TYR A 241 5.44 30.41 -21.90
C TYR A 241 6.18 31.59 -21.26
N ASP A 242 5.94 31.87 -19.99
CA ASP A 242 6.69 32.88 -19.24
C ASP A 242 8.17 32.51 -19.03
N LEU A 243 8.45 31.22 -18.77
CA LEU A 243 9.81 30.69 -18.74
C LEU A 243 10.50 30.81 -20.11
N GLU A 244 9.81 30.44 -21.19
CA GLU A 244 10.34 30.57 -22.56
C GLU A 244 10.60 32.04 -22.95
N LYS A 245 9.70 32.96 -22.56
CA LYS A 245 9.88 34.41 -22.72
C LYS A 245 11.10 34.89 -21.94
N ARG A 246 11.25 34.50 -20.67
CA ARG A 246 12.39 34.88 -19.83
C ARG A 246 13.71 34.36 -20.41
N HIS A 247 13.74 33.12 -20.87
CA HIS A 247 14.92 32.55 -21.51
C HIS A 247 15.30 33.29 -22.80
N ALA A 248 14.32 33.68 -23.63
CA ALA A 248 14.57 34.50 -24.82
C ALA A 248 15.19 35.87 -24.45
N ILE A 249 14.71 36.52 -23.38
CA ILE A 249 15.30 37.77 -22.86
C ILE A 249 16.74 37.54 -22.37
N GLU A 250 17.00 36.45 -21.64
CA GLU A 250 18.35 36.11 -21.15
C GLU A 250 19.33 35.71 -22.27
N MET A 251 18.82 35.37 -23.46
CA MET A 251 19.58 35.14 -24.69
C MET A 251 19.60 36.36 -25.64
N GLU A 252 19.08 37.51 -25.20
CA GLU A 252 18.95 38.77 -25.98
C GLU A 252 18.10 38.65 -27.27
N ASP A 253 17.29 37.59 -27.39
CA ASP A 253 16.33 37.36 -28.47
C ASP A 253 15.01 38.10 -28.19
N TYR A 254 15.07 39.43 -28.34
CA TYR A 254 13.94 40.33 -28.06
C TYR A 254 12.74 40.11 -29.00
N GLU A 255 12.96 39.65 -30.23
CA GLU A 255 11.87 39.34 -31.17
C GLU A 255 11.05 38.13 -30.70
N ARG A 256 11.73 37.04 -30.32
CA ARG A 256 11.07 35.86 -29.75
C ARG A 256 10.42 36.16 -28.41
N ALA A 257 11.05 36.99 -27.56
CA ALA A 257 10.45 37.45 -26.31
C ALA A 257 9.15 38.23 -26.55
N LYS A 258 9.13 39.13 -27.56
CA LYS A 258 7.93 39.86 -27.99
C LYS A 258 6.84 38.94 -28.53
N HIS A 259 7.19 37.97 -29.37
CA HIS A 259 6.24 36.98 -29.88
C HIS A 259 5.66 36.12 -28.74
N LYS A 260 6.49 35.67 -27.79
CA LYS A 260 6.04 34.92 -26.61
C LYS A 260 5.14 35.75 -25.70
N LYS A 261 5.44 37.04 -25.48
CA LYS A 261 4.55 37.96 -24.75
C LYS A 261 3.16 38.02 -25.41
N LYS A 262 3.10 38.22 -26.73
CA LYS A 262 1.83 38.22 -27.47
C LYS A 262 1.07 36.89 -27.35
N GLN A 263 1.77 35.76 -27.49
CA GLN A 263 1.18 34.42 -27.32
C GLN A 263 0.60 34.18 -25.91
N ILE A 264 1.23 34.72 -24.86
CA ILE A 264 0.73 34.68 -23.47
C ILE A 264 -0.59 35.46 -23.36
N GLU A 265 -0.62 36.70 -23.88
CA GLU A 265 -1.79 37.58 -23.83
C GLU A 265 -2.99 36.99 -24.59
N GLU A 266 -2.76 36.49 -25.82
CA GLU A 266 -3.79 35.85 -26.65
C GLU A 266 -4.33 34.56 -26.00
N PHE A 267 -3.44 33.65 -25.57
CA PHE A 267 -3.85 32.38 -24.97
C PHE A 267 -4.57 32.56 -23.63
N ARG A 268 -4.17 33.55 -22.82
CA ARG A 268 -4.84 33.89 -21.55
C ARG A 268 -6.26 34.40 -21.81
N LEU A 269 -6.44 35.32 -22.76
CA LEU A 269 -7.76 35.88 -23.11
C LEU A 269 -8.72 34.81 -23.67
N GLU A 270 -8.23 33.97 -24.59
CA GLU A 270 -9.00 32.85 -25.15
C GLU A 270 -9.41 31.84 -24.08
N SER A 271 -8.49 31.48 -23.18
CA SER A 271 -8.75 30.55 -22.07
C SER A 271 -9.75 31.12 -21.06
N TYR A 272 -9.64 32.40 -20.71
CA TYR A 272 -10.55 33.01 -19.72
C TYR A 272 -11.97 33.16 -20.28
N LYS A 273 -12.09 33.48 -21.57
CA LYS A 273 -13.37 33.55 -22.29
C LYS A 273 -14.03 32.18 -22.45
N SER A 274 -13.27 31.16 -22.86
CA SER A 274 -13.80 29.80 -23.06
C SER A 274 -14.18 29.08 -21.76
N LEU A 275 -13.56 29.43 -20.63
CA LEU A 275 -13.93 28.94 -19.30
C LEU A 275 -14.98 29.83 -18.58
N CYS A 276 -15.44 30.90 -19.22
CA CYS A 276 -16.40 31.88 -18.68
C CYS A 276 -16.01 32.40 -17.27
N ILE A 277 -14.71 32.68 -17.07
CA ILE A 277 -14.17 32.96 -15.73
C ILE A 277 -14.86 34.15 -15.05
N GLU A 278 -15.11 35.25 -15.78
CA GLU A 278 -15.81 36.43 -15.22
C GLU A 278 -17.23 36.11 -14.74
N GLN A 279 -17.96 35.26 -15.47
CA GLN A 279 -19.31 34.82 -15.11
C GLN A 279 -19.30 33.87 -13.91
N LEU A 280 -18.35 32.92 -13.87
CA LEU A 280 -18.19 31.99 -12.76
C LEU A 280 -17.65 32.67 -11.49
N LEU A 281 -16.89 33.76 -11.63
CA LEU A 281 -16.46 34.57 -10.50
C LEU A 281 -17.58 35.50 -9.97
N GLU A 282 -18.74 35.61 -10.59
CA GLU A 282 -19.89 36.38 -10.06
C GLU A 282 -19.51 37.77 -9.51
N THR A 283 -18.59 38.47 -10.19
CA THR A 283 -18.04 39.76 -9.72
C THR A 283 -19.10 40.86 -9.66
N ASN A 284 -20.14 40.74 -10.48
CA ASN A 284 -21.31 41.62 -10.53
C ASN A 284 -22.51 41.08 -9.71
N GLY A 285 -22.30 40.07 -8.85
CA GLY A 285 -23.34 39.41 -8.06
C GLY A 285 -23.83 38.07 -8.65
N VAL A 286 -24.83 37.49 -7.98
CA VAL A 286 -25.36 36.14 -8.27
C VAL A 286 -25.87 36.04 -9.70
N CYS A 287 -25.35 35.08 -10.46
CA CYS A 287 -25.73 34.82 -11.84
C CYS A 287 -26.57 33.54 -11.94
N VAL A 288 -27.86 33.66 -12.24
CA VAL A 288 -28.80 32.51 -12.28
C VAL A 288 -28.36 31.42 -13.27
N GLN A 289 -27.74 31.81 -14.39
CA GLN A 289 -27.18 30.89 -15.38
C GLN A 289 -26.08 29.96 -14.83
N ASN A 290 -25.46 30.32 -13.70
CA ASN A 290 -24.51 29.43 -13.02
C ASN A 290 -25.21 28.26 -12.32
N ASP A 291 -26.44 28.44 -11.86
CA ASP A 291 -27.25 27.40 -11.20
C ASP A 291 -28.06 26.55 -12.19
N GLU A 292 -28.28 27.04 -13.40
CA GLU A 292 -29.00 26.31 -14.45
C GLU A 292 -28.23 25.05 -14.90
N CYS A 293 -28.89 23.89 -14.86
CA CYS A 293 -28.33 22.66 -15.43
C CYS A 293 -28.42 22.71 -16.96
N THR A 294 -27.38 23.23 -17.60
CA THR A 294 -27.14 23.00 -19.03
C THR A 294 -26.88 21.51 -19.24
N GLU A 295 -27.90 20.77 -19.70
CA GLU A 295 -27.65 19.56 -20.46
C GLU A 295 -26.80 19.98 -21.69
N GLU A 296 -25.66 19.31 -21.89
CA GLU A 296 -24.90 19.50 -23.13
C GLU A 296 -25.75 18.95 -24.28
N ILE A 297 -26.45 19.86 -24.98
CA ILE A 297 -27.25 19.50 -26.16
C ILE A 297 -26.29 19.00 -27.23
N ASP A 298 -26.23 17.67 -27.36
CA ASP A 298 -25.65 16.93 -28.48
C ASP A 298 -26.19 17.53 -29.80
N SER A 299 -25.44 18.48 -30.35
CA SER A 299 -25.80 19.23 -31.56
C SER A 299 -25.49 18.40 -32.80
N ASN A 300 -26.02 17.18 -32.84
CA ASN A 300 -25.92 16.24 -33.96
C ASN A 300 -27.00 15.14 -33.94
N LYS A 301 -28.25 15.51 -33.62
CA LYS A 301 -29.42 14.64 -33.85
C LYS A 301 -30.22 15.13 -35.06
N ASN A 302 -30.12 14.37 -36.15
CA ASN A 302 -30.92 14.55 -37.36
C ASN A 302 -32.43 14.49 -37.05
N PRO A 303 -33.25 15.44 -37.53
CA PRO A 303 -34.69 15.40 -37.31
C PRO A 303 -35.40 14.46 -38.28
N THR A 304 -35.98 13.38 -37.75
CA THR A 304 -37.08 12.60 -38.35
C THR A 304 -38.02 12.26 -37.19
N SER A 305 -39.35 12.38 -37.26
CA SER A 305 -40.26 12.27 -38.41
C SER A 305 -41.43 13.32 -38.31
N PRO A 306 -42.63 13.17 -38.93
CA PRO A 306 -43.09 14.19 -39.87
C PRO A 306 -44.35 14.97 -39.43
N THR A 307 -44.61 16.12 -40.04
CA THR A 307 -45.97 16.69 -40.12
C THR A 307 -46.18 17.39 -41.46
N ILE A 308 -47.31 17.07 -42.10
CA ILE A 308 -47.68 17.46 -43.46
C ILE A 308 -48.19 18.90 -43.50
N LYS A 309 -47.65 19.77 -44.39
CA LYS A 309 -48.43 20.83 -45.10
C LYS A 309 -47.88 21.16 -46.50
N ILE A 310 -48.68 20.73 -47.48
CA ILE A 310 -48.91 21.08 -48.90
C ILE A 310 -48.29 22.36 -49.52
N THR A 311 -48.03 22.27 -50.84
CA THR A 311 -47.89 23.31 -51.93
C THR A 311 -46.50 23.86 -52.26
N GLY A 312 -46.20 24.09 -53.56
CA GLY A 312 -45.15 25.05 -53.95
C GLY A 312 -44.16 24.78 -55.11
N ASP A 313 -44.55 24.12 -56.21
CA ASP A 313 -44.11 24.39 -57.62
C ASP A 313 -42.63 24.68 -58.06
N LYS A 314 -42.20 23.97 -59.14
CA LYS A 314 -41.28 24.37 -60.26
C LYS A 314 -39.75 24.56 -60.12
N LYS A 315 -39.03 23.74 -60.94
CA LYS A 315 -37.93 24.08 -61.91
C LYS A 315 -36.60 24.66 -61.35
N THR A 316 -35.39 24.63 -61.93
CA THR A 316 -34.66 24.03 -63.10
C THR A 316 -33.16 24.43 -62.92
N SER A 317 -32.08 23.85 -63.47
CA SER A 317 -31.77 22.61 -64.23
C SER A 317 -30.26 22.56 -64.56
N ASN A 318 -29.69 21.39 -64.94
CA ASN A 318 -28.37 21.21 -65.60
C ASN A 318 -27.11 21.46 -64.70
N THR A 319 -25.93 20.85 -64.90
CA THR A 319 -25.42 19.94 -65.95
C THR A 319 -24.28 19.05 -65.41
N SER A 320 -24.09 17.84 -65.96
CA SER A 320 -22.84 17.04 -65.89
C SER A 320 -22.03 17.24 -67.20
N PRO A 321 -20.77 16.74 -67.38
CA PRO A 321 -20.57 15.30 -67.69
C PRO A 321 -19.17 14.63 -67.42
N LEU A 322 -19.19 13.29 -67.26
CA LEU A 322 -18.21 12.26 -67.72
C LEU A 322 -16.71 12.31 -67.25
N HIS A 323 -15.91 11.24 -67.25
CA HIS A 323 -16.02 9.89 -67.87
C HIS A 323 -15.33 8.76 -67.03
N ASN A 324 -15.61 7.49 -67.38
CA ASN A 324 -14.95 6.24 -66.89
C ASN A 324 -14.00 5.71 -68.01
N PRO A 325 -13.45 4.45 -68.11
CA PRO A 325 -13.73 3.17 -67.41
C PRO A 325 -12.54 2.20 -67.06
N ARG A 326 -12.85 1.11 -66.30
CA ARG A 326 -12.35 -0.31 -66.32
C ARG A 326 -10.86 -0.66 -66.65
N HIS A 327 -10.21 -1.68 -66.04
CA HIS A 327 -10.50 -3.13 -66.21
C HIS A 327 -9.69 -4.08 -65.26
N LEU A 328 -10.30 -5.23 -64.93
CA LEU A 328 -9.75 -6.61 -64.69
C LEU A 328 -8.77 -6.98 -63.55
N SER A 329 -9.05 -8.18 -62.98
CA SER A 329 -8.13 -9.06 -62.22
C SER A 329 -7.71 -10.28 -63.07
N PRO A 330 -6.75 -11.11 -62.63
CA PRO A 330 -7.17 -12.45 -62.16
C PRO A 330 -6.38 -13.08 -60.99
N LYS A 331 -6.93 -14.21 -60.50
CA LYS A 331 -6.57 -15.01 -59.31
C LYS A 331 -5.40 -16.00 -59.53
N ASN A 332 -4.72 -16.43 -58.45
CA ASN A 332 -4.80 -17.80 -57.85
C ASN A 332 -3.56 -18.19 -57.01
N GLY A 333 -3.73 -19.04 -55.98
CA GLY A 333 -2.65 -19.86 -55.41
C GLY A 333 -2.51 -19.88 -53.87
N SER A 334 -2.77 -21.04 -53.26
CA SER A 334 -2.36 -21.45 -51.89
C SER A 334 -1.80 -22.90 -52.02
N PRO A 335 -1.03 -23.50 -51.07
CA PRO A 335 -1.40 -23.67 -49.65
C PRO A 335 -0.21 -23.70 -48.63
N SER A 336 -0.51 -24.18 -47.41
CA SER A 336 0.29 -24.26 -46.18
C SER A 336 1.57 -25.11 -46.20
N THR A 337 2.49 -24.87 -45.26
CA THR A 337 2.93 -25.81 -44.17
C THR A 337 4.20 -25.32 -43.44
N GLY A 338 4.47 -25.84 -42.22
CA GLY A 338 5.84 -25.95 -41.69
C GLY A 338 6.32 -24.97 -40.59
N SER A 339 6.67 -25.53 -39.44
CA SER A 339 7.79 -25.10 -38.54
C SER A 339 8.87 -26.21 -38.61
N PRO A 340 10.09 -26.13 -38.01
CA PRO A 340 10.68 -25.12 -37.11
C PRO A 340 12.20 -24.81 -37.41
N THR A 341 12.97 -24.48 -36.36
CA THR A 341 14.46 -24.60 -36.19
C THR A 341 15.48 -23.59 -36.79
N ASN A 342 15.98 -22.71 -35.91
CA ASN A 342 17.40 -22.53 -35.47
C ASN A 342 18.58 -22.84 -36.43
N ILE A 343 19.53 -21.89 -36.63
CA ILE A 343 21.03 -22.04 -36.58
C ILE A 343 21.82 -20.86 -37.24
N GLN A 344 22.67 -20.21 -36.43
CA GLN A 344 24.06 -19.70 -36.67
C GLN A 344 24.53 -18.89 -37.93
N THR A 345 24.92 -17.63 -37.67
CA THR A 345 26.19 -16.89 -38.03
C THR A 345 26.78 -16.72 -39.45
N ARG A 346 27.33 -15.49 -39.64
CA ARG A 346 28.55 -15.03 -40.42
C ARG A 346 28.42 -14.51 -41.87
N GLY A 347 29.23 -13.47 -42.16
CA GLY A 347 29.55 -12.88 -43.48
C GLY A 347 28.60 -11.75 -43.90
N SER A 348 28.92 -10.44 -43.92
CA SER A 348 30.12 -9.63 -44.22
C SER A 348 30.44 -9.45 -45.72
N LEU A 349 30.96 -8.26 -46.06
CA LEU A 349 31.38 -7.74 -47.39
C LEU A 349 30.22 -7.18 -48.26
N ARG A 350 30.35 -6.04 -48.97
CA ARG A 350 31.52 -5.15 -49.23
C ARG A 350 31.12 -3.78 -49.82
N ARG A 351 31.83 -2.70 -49.40
CA ARG A 351 32.34 -1.52 -50.19
C ARG A 351 31.30 -0.62 -50.91
N ARG A 352 31.52 0.68 -51.17
CA ARG A 352 32.65 1.67 -51.16
C ARG A 352 31.98 3.09 -51.02
N ASN A 353 32.60 4.23 -50.69
CA ASN A 353 33.99 4.72 -50.70
C ASN A 353 34.12 6.06 -49.91
N LYS A 354 35.30 6.34 -49.31
CA LYS A 354 36.08 7.62 -49.26
C LYS A 354 35.40 9.01 -49.12
N SER A 355 35.90 10.03 -48.39
CA SER A 355 37.03 10.29 -47.44
C SER A 355 36.64 11.60 -46.66
N ALA A 356 37.22 12.06 -45.54
CA ALA A 356 38.64 12.17 -45.16
C ALA A 356 38.81 12.59 -43.66
N GLY A 357 40.05 12.55 -43.16
CA GLY A 357 40.49 13.34 -41.99
C GLY A 357 40.31 12.68 -40.61
N ALA A 358 41.36 12.03 -40.10
CA ALA A 358 41.40 11.51 -38.73
C ALA A 358 42.40 12.30 -37.87
N ILE A 359 42.06 12.56 -36.61
CA ILE A 359 43.02 12.80 -35.54
C ILE A 359 42.80 11.68 -34.50
N THR A 360 43.90 11.02 -34.12
CA THR A 360 43.89 9.83 -33.25
C THR A 360 43.69 10.21 -31.78
N LYS A 361 42.73 9.56 -31.11
CA LYS A 361 42.59 9.57 -29.65
C LYS A 361 42.63 8.14 -29.09
N SER A 362 42.97 8.02 -27.80
CA SER A 362 43.36 6.76 -27.16
C SER A 362 42.18 5.86 -26.80
N SER A 363 42.44 4.56 -26.62
CA SER A 363 41.47 3.48 -26.37
C SER A 363 40.68 3.58 -25.04
N TYR A 364 40.81 4.68 -24.29
CA TYR A 364 40.11 4.93 -23.03
C TYR A 364 38.87 5.81 -23.21
N GLU A 365 38.92 6.84 -24.07
CA GLU A 365 37.77 7.73 -24.35
C GLU A 365 36.62 7.01 -25.08
N GLN A 366 36.91 5.89 -25.76
CA GLN A 366 35.92 5.18 -26.58
C GLN A 366 34.93 4.29 -25.78
N TYR A 367 35.00 4.30 -24.45
CA TYR A 367 34.07 3.59 -23.56
C TYR A 367 33.00 4.48 -22.91
N GLU A 368 33.19 5.81 -22.90
CA GLU A 368 32.20 6.78 -22.37
C GLU A 368 31.04 7.03 -23.36
N ASP A 369 31.31 6.98 -24.68
CA ASP A 369 30.33 7.30 -25.75
C ASP A 369 29.34 6.15 -26.08
N LYS A 370 29.10 5.20 -25.16
CA LYS A 370 28.06 4.17 -25.30
C LYS A 370 26.97 4.34 -24.25
N PRO A 371 25.89 5.11 -24.54
CA PRO A 371 24.75 5.20 -23.66
C PRO A 371 24.15 3.80 -23.38
N LEU A 372 23.94 3.51 -22.09
CA LEU A 372 23.23 2.34 -21.60
C LEU A 372 21.83 2.24 -22.24
N PRO A 373 21.22 1.04 -22.35
CA PRO A 373 19.94 0.85 -23.05
C PRO A 373 18.80 1.79 -22.61
N THR A 374 18.81 2.23 -21.35
CA THR A 374 17.85 3.18 -20.77
C THR A 374 17.90 4.59 -21.40
N LEU A 375 19.03 5.00 -21.96
CA LEU A 375 19.25 6.33 -22.55
C LEU A 375 18.75 6.47 -23.99
N ARG A 376 18.30 5.38 -24.65
CA ARG A 376 17.66 5.48 -25.97
C ARG A 376 16.31 6.21 -25.96
N HIS A 377 15.69 6.40 -24.80
CA HIS A 377 14.39 7.08 -24.67
C HIS A 377 14.51 8.60 -24.43
N SER A 378 15.71 9.18 -24.36
CA SER A 378 15.89 10.60 -24.02
C SER A 378 16.59 11.47 -25.08
N GLN A 379 17.06 10.90 -26.20
CA GLN A 379 17.81 11.63 -27.23
C GLN A 379 17.28 11.47 -28.67
N THR A 380 16.22 10.68 -28.89
CA THR A 380 15.43 10.73 -30.13
C THR A 380 14.23 11.65 -29.94
N ASN A 381 13.81 12.32 -31.03
CA ASN A 381 12.67 13.25 -31.09
C ASN A 381 11.30 12.55 -30.96
N GLU A 382 11.15 11.67 -29.99
CA GLU A 382 9.94 10.89 -29.73
C GLU A 382 9.13 11.54 -28.59
N PHE A 383 9.78 11.99 -27.51
CA PHE A 383 9.15 12.76 -26.43
C PHE A 383 8.58 14.11 -26.90
N LEU A 384 9.27 14.80 -27.81
CA LEU A 384 8.74 16.02 -28.44
C LEU A 384 7.55 15.75 -29.37
N ARG A 385 7.43 14.52 -29.90
CA ARG A 385 6.31 14.10 -30.75
C ARG A 385 5.09 13.68 -29.93
N GLU A 386 5.27 13.18 -28.71
CA GLU A 386 4.18 12.96 -27.74
C GLU A 386 3.59 14.29 -27.22
N CYS A 387 4.38 15.36 -27.13
CA CYS A 387 3.90 16.71 -26.83
C CYS A 387 3.38 17.50 -28.05
N GLN A 388 3.30 16.87 -29.23
CA GLN A 388 2.84 17.48 -30.50
C GLN A 388 1.55 16.85 -31.03
N LEU A 389 0.87 16.04 -30.22
CA LEU A 389 -0.52 15.68 -30.49
C LEU A 389 -1.40 16.78 -29.91
N ASP A 390 -2.04 17.52 -30.81
CA ASP A 390 -3.10 18.45 -30.47
C ASP A 390 -4.15 17.75 -29.62
N TYR A 391 -4.66 18.44 -28.59
CA TYR A 391 -5.75 17.95 -27.75
C TYR A 391 -7.10 18.15 -28.47
N ASP A 392 -7.18 17.61 -29.69
CA ASP A 392 -8.44 17.48 -30.41
C ASP A 392 -9.39 16.57 -29.61
N CYS A 393 -10.64 17.04 -29.54
CA CYS A 393 -11.82 16.43 -28.95
C CYS A 393 -11.74 14.91 -28.71
N LYS A 394 -11.81 14.48 -27.43
CA LYS A 394 -12.02 13.11 -26.91
C LYS A 394 -12.09 12.02 -27.99
N ALA A 395 -10.95 11.70 -28.61
CA ALA A 395 -10.84 10.48 -29.38
C ALA A 395 -10.82 9.31 -28.39
N SER A 396 -11.97 8.64 -28.20
CA SER A 396 -11.95 7.31 -27.59
C SER A 396 -10.94 6.47 -28.37
N SER A 397 -10.15 5.66 -27.67
CA SER A 397 -9.13 4.82 -28.29
C SER A 397 -9.81 3.69 -29.06
N LYS A 398 -10.36 4.01 -30.23
CA LYS A 398 -11.15 3.09 -31.08
C LYS A 398 -10.36 1.82 -31.28
N LEU A 399 -10.91 0.72 -30.76
CA LEU A 399 -10.32 -0.63 -30.87
C LEU A 399 -9.91 -0.89 -32.32
N THR A 400 -8.64 -1.30 -32.53
CA THR A 400 -8.22 -1.71 -33.87
C THR A 400 -9.05 -2.91 -34.32
N GLU A 401 -9.24 -3.09 -35.63
CA GLU A 401 -10.08 -4.18 -36.16
C GLU A 401 -9.60 -5.57 -35.71
N ARG A 402 -8.30 -5.73 -35.42
CA ARG A 402 -7.73 -6.93 -34.80
C ARG A 402 -8.16 -7.10 -33.34
N GLU A 403 -8.10 -6.03 -32.55
CA GLU A 403 -8.48 -6.05 -31.13
C GLU A 403 -9.98 -6.19 -30.95
N ARG A 404 -10.79 -5.53 -31.79
CA ARG A 404 -12.25 -5.71 -31.85
C ARG A 404 -12.64 -7.16 -32.13
N LYS A 405 -11.94 -7.84 -33.05
CA LYS A 405 -12.14 -9.29 -33.31
C LYS A 405 -11.70 -10.16 -32.12
N GLN A 406 -10.60 -9.83 -31.45
CA GLN A 406 -10.13 -10.58 -30.28
C GLN A 406 -11.02 -10.39 -29.05
N ALA A 407 -11.53 -9.17 -28.83
CA ALA A 407 -12.38 -8.80 -27.71
C ALA A 407 -13.89 -8.88 -28.05
N ALA A 408 -14.27 -9.54 -29.16
CA ALA A 408 -15.66 -9.62 -29.61
C ALA A 408 -16.62 -10.18 -28.53
N LEU A 409 -16.16 -11.12 -27.70
CA LEU A 409 -16.95 -11.65 -26.58
C LEU A 409 -17.13 -10.61 -25.45
N PRO A 410 -16.07 -9.98 -24.90
CA PRO A 410 -16.22 -8.82 -24.01
C PRO A 410 -17.11 -7.70 -24.56
N ILE A 411 -16.96 -7.32 -25.82
CA ILE A 411 -17.73 -6.23 -26.46
C ILE A 411 -19.22 -6.60 -26.51
N LEU A 412 -19.52 -7.86 -26.84
CA LEU A 412 -20.90 -8.37 -26.85
C LEU A 412 -21.53 -8.41 -25.45
N VAL A 413 -20.73 -8.49 -24.38
CA VAL A 413 -21.24 -8.61 -23.00
C VAL A 413 -21.33 -7.27 -22.27
N PHE A 414 -20.29 -6.44 -22.36
CA PHE A 414 -20.14 -5.19 -21.60
C PHE A 414 -20.19 -3.92 -22.47
N GLY A 415 -20.48 -4.06 -23.77
CA GLY A 415 -20.45 -2.97 -24.73
C GLY A 415 -19.05 -2.60 -25.22
N GLY A 416 -18.98 -1.77 -26.26
CA GLY A 416 -17.72 -1.24 -26.79
C GLY A 416 -16.99 -0.37 -25.76
N ASP A 417 -17.71 0.58 -25.18
CA ASP A 417 -17.16 1.66 -24.35
C ASP A 417 -16.38 1.16 -23.13
N LEU A 418 -16.88 0.10 -22.45
CA LEU A 418 -16.15 -0.51 -21.33
C LEU A 418 -14.90 -1.22 -21.82
N VAL A 419 -14.95 -1.91 -22.96
CA VAL A 419 -13.80 -2.64 -23.50
C VAL A 419 -12.74 -1.70 -24.06
N GLU A 420 -13.11 -0.59 -24.71
CA GLU A 420 -12.16 0.42 -25.20
C GLU A 420 -11.25 0.93 -24.06
N LYS A 421 -11.78 1.07 -22.84
CA LYS A 421 -11.00 1.44 -21.66
C LYS A 421 -9.88 0.46 -21.31
N PHE A 422 -10.12 -0.85 -21.40
CA PHE A 422 -9.07 -1.88 -21.21
C PHE A 422 -8.01 -1.91 -22.32
N TYR A 423 -8.28 -1.25 -23.45
CA TYR A 423 -7.39 -1.17 -24.60
C TYR A 423 -6.74 0.21 -24.77
N SER A 424 -7.20 1.24 -24.04
CA SER A 424 -6.56 2.54 -23.97
C SER A 424 -5.09 2.44 -23.56
N LYS A 425 -4.28 3.40 -24.03
CA LYS A 425 -2.90 3.57 -23.58
C LYS A 425 -2.85 4.15 -22.16
N GLN A 426 -3.82 4.99 -21.80
CA GLN A 426 -3.87 5.66 -20.51
C GLN A 426 -4.26 4.67 -19.41
N TYR A 427 -3.54 4.70 -18.29
CA TYR A 427 -3.80 3.76 -17.19
C TYR A 427 -5.07 4.10 -16.41
N LEU A 428 -5.39 5.40 -16.26
CA LEU A 428 -6.62 5.88 -15.61
C LEU A 428 -7.89 5.32 -16.28
N ASP A 429 -7.91 5.24 -17.61
CA ASP A 429 -9.02 4.63 -18.34
C ASP A 429 -9.20 3.16 -17.94
N LYS A 430 -8.10 2.40 -17.81
CA LYS A 430 -8.12 0.99 -17.42
C LYS A 430 -8.58 0.79 -15.98
N GLU A 431 -8.19 1.68 -15.06
CA GLU A 431 -8.66 1.68 -13.67
C GLU A 431 -10.17 1.91 -13.62
N GLU A 432 -10.65 2.96 -14.27
CA GLU A 432 -12.08 3.24 -14.44
C GLU A 432 -12.83 2.09 -15.14
N GLY A 433 -12.21 1.42 -16.12
CA GLY A 433 -12.75 0.21 -16.76
C GLY A 433 -12.86 -0.98 -15.80
N LEU A 434 -11.87 -1.18 -14.94
CA LEU A 434 -11.88 -2.19 -13.88
C LEU A 434 -12.90 -1.87 -12.78
N HIS A 435 -13.05 -0.60 -12.39
CA HIS A 435 -14.08 -0.16 -11.46
C HIS A 435 -15.48 -0.43 -12.03
N ARG A 436 -15.76 -0.06 -13.29
CA ARG A 436 -17.03 -0.42 -13.94
C ARG A 436 -17.25 -1.93 -14.01
N LEU A 437 -16.23 -2.71 -14.38
CA LEU A 437 -16.32 -4.17 -14.40
C LEU A 437 -16.63 -4.76 -13.02
N LYS A 438 -16.16 -4.13 -11.94
CA LYS A 438 -16.49 -4.49 -10.55
C LYS A 438 -17.97 -4.24 -10.24
N GLU A 439 -18.49 -3.06 -10.59
CA GLU A 439 -19.90 -2.70 -10.40
C GLU A 439 -20.85 -3.58 -11.22
N GLU A 440 -20.51 -3.89 -12.47
CA GLU A 440 -21.26 -4.82 -13.35
C GLU A 440 -21.32 -6.25 -12.80
N LEU A 441 -20.26 -6.71 -12.10
CA LEU A 441 -20.26 -8.01 -11.42
C LEU A 441 -21.08 -8.00 -10.13
N PHE A 442 -21.10 -6.87 -9.41
CA PHE A 442 -21.83 -6.72 -8.16
C PHE A 442 -23.35 -6.56 -8.38
N SER A 443 -23.73 -5.80 -9.41
CA SER A 443 -25.12 -5.53 -9.81
C SER A 443 -25.74 -6.60 -10.74
N TYR A 444 -25.08 -7.75 -10.89
CA TYR A 444 -25.44 -8.78 -11.87
C TYR A 444 -26.88 -9.32 -11.71
N ASP A 445 -27.72 -9.05 -12.72
CA ASP A 445 -29.07 -9.60 -12.86
C ASP A 445 -29.18 -10.45 -14.14
N ASN A 446 -29.46 -11.74 -13.97
CA ASN A 446 -29.62 -12.72 -15.06
C ASN A 446 -30.83 -12.44 -15.97
N ARG A 447 -31.72 -11.49 -15.62
CA ARG A 447 -32.81 -11.00 -16.48
C ARG A 447 -32.39 -9.88 -17.43
N LYS A 448 -31.37 -9.09 -17.07
CA LYS A 448 -30.89 -7.93 -17.84
C LYS A 448 -29.58 -8.20 -18.56
N MET A 449 -28.77 -9.11 -18.05
CA MET A 449 -27.43 -9.41 -18.54
C MET A 449 -27.37 -10.77 -19.23
N HIS A 450 -26.25 -11.04 -19.91
CA HIS A 450 -25.98 -12.37 -20.44
C HIS A 450 -25.83 -13.43 -19.33
N THR A 451 -26.03 -14.69 -19.69
CA THR A 451 -25.85 -15.86 -18.82
C THR A 451 -24.52 -15.80 -18.07
N ALA A 452 -24.52 -16.12 -16.77
CA ALA A 452 -23.35 -15.97 -15.90
C ALA A 452 -22.06 -16.62 -16.44
N ASN A 453 -22.14 -17.78 -17.09
CA ASN A 453 -21.00 -18.42 -17.76
C ASN A 453 -20.40 -17.55 -18.90
N LYS A 454 -21.25 -16.90 -19.70
CA LYS A 454 -20.82 -16.02 -20.81
C LYS A 454 -20.23 -14.72 -20.27
N THR A 455 -20.83 -14.16 -19.22
CA THR A 455 -20.33 -12.98 -18.52
C THR A 455 -18.98 -13.24 -17.86
N GLY A 456 -18.84 -14.35 -17.13
CA GLY A 456 -17.57 -14.76 -16.53
C GLY A 456 -16.45 -14.97 -17.55
N ARG A 457 -16.74 -15.58 -18.71
CA ARG A 457 -15.76 -15.69 -19.82
C ARG A 457 -15.28 -14.34 -20.34
N ALA A 458 -16.18 -13.35 -20.44
CA ALA A 458 -15.83 -12.00 -20.84
C ALA A 458 -14.99 -11.30 -19.75
N THR A 459 -15.40 -11.38 -18.49
CA THR A 459 -14.67 -10.86 -17.32
C THR A 459 -13.24 -11.40 -17.25
N ILE A 460 -13.08 -12.73 -17.30
CA ILE A 460 -11.76 -13.39 -17.24
C ILE A 460 -10.88 -13.02 -18.45
N PHE A 461 -11.46 -12.74 -19.62
CA PHE A 461 -10.70 -12.24 -20.76
C PHE A 461 -10.09 -10.85 -20.47
N LEU A 462 -10.86 -9.93 -19.90
CA LEU A 462 -10.40 -8.59 -19.53
C LEU A 462 -9.40 -8.63 -18.37
N LEU A 463 -9.67 -9.42 -17.32
CA LEU A 463 -8.77 -9.57 -16.17
C LEU A 463 -7.43 -10.20 -16.53
N HIS A 464 -7.41 -11.21 -17.41
CA HIS A 464 -6.16 -11.77 -17.94
C HIS A 464 -5.32 -10.75 -18.73
N ARG A 465 -5.95 -9.76 -19.38
CA ARG A 465 -5.22 -8.63 -19.99
C ARG A 465 -4.70 -7.66 -18.91
N ALA A 466 -5.53 -7.32 -17.92
CA ALA A 466 -5.17 -6.37 -16.86
C ALA A 466 -4.05 -6.89 -15.92
N LEU A 467 -3.98 -8.20 -15.63
CA LEU A 467 -2.86 -8.82 -14.90
C LEU A 467 -1.50 -8.65 -15.60
N ARG A 468 -1.51 -8.46 -16.91
CA ARG A 468 -0.31 -8.26 -17.74
C ARG A 468 0.07 -6.80 -17.92
N ASP A 469 -0.67 -5.88 -17.30
CA ASP A 469 -0.30 -4.48 -17.34
C ASP A 469 1.02 -4.23 -16.60
N LYS A 470 1.73 -3.17 -17.01
CA LYS A 470 2.99 -2.74 -16.41
C LYS A 470 2.75 -1.83 -15.21
N VAL A 471 1.58 -1.20 -15.12
CA VAL A 471 1.22 -0.25 -14.08
C VAL A 471 0.69 -1.00 -12.85
N PHE A 472 1.30 -0.77 -11.68
CA PHE A 472 1.00 -1.50 -10.45
C PHE A 472 -0.44 -1.29 -9.95
N SER A 473 -1.01 -0.10 -10.11
CA SER A 473 -2.38 0.19 -9.65
C SER A 473 -3.43 -0.58 -10.46
N VAL A 474 -3.31 -0.62 -11.79
CA VAL A 474 -4.12 -1.47 -12.69
C VAL A 474 -3.99 -2.94 -12.30
N TYR A 475 -2.77 -3.43 -12.03
CA TYR A 475 -2.53 -4.80 -11.57
C TYR A 475 -3.18 -5.08 -10.20
N SER A 476 -3.05 -4.17 -9.23
CA SER A 476 -3.63 -4.30 -7.90
C SER A 476 -5.16 -4.39 -7.96
N LEU A 477 -5.80 -3.50 -8.72
CA LEU A 477 -7.24 -3.48 -8.90
C LEU A 477 -7.73 -4.72 -9.67
N ALA A 478 -6.98 -5.21 -10.66
CA ALA A 478 -7.29 -6.47 -11.33
C ALA A 478 -7.29 -7.68 -10.36
N ASN A 479 -6.34 -7.75 -9.43
CA ASN A 479 -6.31 -8.80 -8.39
C ASN A 479 -7.48 -8.68 -7.40
N GLU A 480 -7.93 -7.46 -7.09
CA GLU A 480 -9.16 -7.25 -6.30
C GLU A 480 -10.41 -7.79 -7.02
N VAL A 481 -10.58 -7.44 -8.30
CA VAL A 481 -11.74 -7.91 -9.09
C VAL A 481 -11.68 -9.43 -9.34
N ILE A 482 -10.50 -10.04 -9.47
CA ILE A 482 -10.34 -11.51 -9.52
C ILE A 482 -10.84 -12.16 -8.22
N ARG A 483 -10.45 -11.63 -7.05
CA ARG A 483 -10.94 -12.15 -5.77
C ARG A 483 -12.46 -12.02 -5.66
N LEU A 484 -13.02 -10.85 -6.01
CA LEU A 484 -14.47 -10.64 -6.03
C LEU A 484 -15.18 -11.63 -6.98
N TYR A 485 -14.63 -11.88 -8.16
CA TYR A 485 -15.19 -12.84 -9.12
C TYR A 485 -15.30 -14.26 -8.53
N PHE A 486 -14.22 -14.80 -7.94
CA PHE A 486 -14.25 -16.15 -7.39
C PHE A 486 -15.02 -16.27 -6.06
N VAL A 487 -14.97 -15.24 -5.20
CA VAL A 487 -15.61 -15.27 -3.86
C VAL A 487 -17.11 -14.93 -3.93
N GLN A 488 -17.53 -13.98 -4.77
CA GLN A 488 -18.91 -13.46 -4.78
C GLN A 488 -19.71 -13.83 -6.03
N PHE A 489 -19.11 -13.79 -7.22
CA PHE A 489 -19.83 -14.00 -8.48
C PHE A 489 -20.01 -15.49 -8.82
N VAL A 490 -18.92 -16.27 -8.76
CA VAL A 490 -18.89 -17.71 -9.12
C VAL A 490 -19.87 -18.57 -8.30
N PRO A 491 -19.98 -18.46 -6.96
CA PRO A 491 -20.86 -19.31 -6.16
C PRO A 491 -22.32 -19.24 -6.61
N GLY A 492 -22.93 -20.41 -6.85
CA GLY A 492 -24.33 -20.55 -7.27
C GLY A 492 -24.67 -20.06 -8.68
N ARG A 493 -23.72 -19.52 -9.46
CA ARG A 493 -24.00 -18.93 -10.79
C ARG A 493 -23.17 -19.49 -11.94
N VAL A 494 -21.88 -19.76 -11.71
CA VAL A 494 -20.95 -20.22 -12.77
C VAL A 494 -20.75 -21.74 -12.68
N SER A 495 -20.77 -22.42 -13.83
CA SER A 495 -20.61 -23.87 -13.91
C SER A 495 -19.16 -24.31 -13.61
N PRO A 496 -18.94 -25.47 -12.97
CA PRO A 496 -17.59 -25.94 -12.61
C PRO A 496 -16.61 -26.02 -13.79
N ALA A 497 -17.09 -26.40 -14.97
CA ALA A 497 -16.29 -26.46 -16.19
C ALA A 497 -15.77 -25.08 -16.65
N GLU A 498 -16.54 -24.02 -16.43
CA GLU A 498 -16.10 -22.66 -16.75
C GLU A 498 -15.28 -22.02 -15.62
N THR A 499 -15.54 -22.41 -14.36
CA THR A 499 -14.65 -22.10 -13.23
C THR A 499 -13.26 -22.70 -13.43
N SER A 500 -13.15 -23.95 -13.90
CA SER A 500 -11.87 -24.59 -14.29
C SER A 500 -11.13 -23.74 -15.32
N ARG A 501 -11.77 -23.46 -16.46
CA ARG A 501 -11.20 -22.65 -17.54
C ARG A 501 -10.81 -21.24 -17.09
N SER A 502 -11.53 -20.68 -16.12
CA SER A 502 -11.22 -19.39 -15.52
C SER A 502 -9.91 -19.43 -14.72
N VAL A 503 -9.71 -20.47 -13.90
CA VAL A 503 -8.50 -20.70 -13.12
C VAL A 503 -7.31 -20.99 -14.04
N ASP A 504 -7.46 -21.92 -15.00
CA ASP A 504 -6.41 -22.31 -15.95
C ASP A 504 -5.84 -21.13 -16.75
N LYS A 505 -6.66 -20.10 -17.00
CA LYS A 505 -6.25 -18.90 -17.73
C LYS A 505 -5.54 -17.86 -16.86
N LEU A 506 -5.91 -17.71 -15.59
CA LEU A 506 -5.31 -16.70 -14.68
C LEU A 506 -4.11 -17.23 -13.89
N LEU A 507 -4.17 -18.48 -13.46
CA LEU A 507 -3.17 -19.09 -12.57
C LEU A 507 -1.73 -19.03 -13.11
N PRO A 508 -1.43 -19.29 -14.40
CA PRO A 508 -0.06 -19.21 -14.92
C PRO A 508 0.54 -17.79 -14.83
N GLU A 509 -0.29 -16.75 -15.02
CA GLU A 509 0.15 -15.36 -14.90
C GLU A 509 0.42 -15.01 -13.44
N LEU A 510 -0.51 -15.33 -12.53
CA LEU A 510 -0.36 -15.11 -11.10
C LEU A 510 0.85 -15.85 -10.53
N LEU A 511 1.08 -17.11 -10.94
CA LEU A 511 2.27 -17.87 -10.53
C LEU A 511 3.56 -17.20 -11.01
N THR A 512 3.59 -16.68 -12.24
CA THR A 512 4.75 -15.93 -12.75
C THR A 512 5.00 -14.67 -11.92
N LYS A 513 3.94 -13.93 -11.57
CA LYS A 513 4.00 -12.73 -10.70
C LYS A 513 4.34 -13.05 -9.24
N SER A 514 4.06 -14.27 -8.77
CA SER A 514 4.50 -14.73 -7.45
C SER A 514 6.02 -14.93 -7.35
N GLY A 515 6.75 -14.94 -8.48
CA GLY A 515 8.22 -14.97 -8.54
C GLY A 515 8.87 -13.61 -8.85
N ASP A 516 8.09 -12.52 -8.86
CA ASP A 516 8.54 -11.18 -9.26
C ASP A 516 9.61 -10.61 -8.31
N THR A 517 10.34 -9.58 -8.76
CA THR A 517 11.36 -8.92 -7.94
C THR A 517 10.77 -7.92 -6.95
N SER A 518 9.57 -7.40 -7.23
CA SER A 518 8.84 -6.48 -6.36
C SER A 518 8.02 -7.24 -5.32
N ALA A 519 8.35 -7.06 -4.03
CA ALA A 519 7.63 -7.65 -2.91
C ALA A 519 6.12 -7.32 -2.93
N ARG A 520 5.73 -6.11 -3.39
CA ARG A 520 4.31 -5.71 -3.50
C ARG A 520 3.56 -6.54 -4.56
N ILE A 521 4.19 -6.86 -5.69
CA ILE A 521 3.60 -7.68 -6.75
C ILE A 521 3.53 -9.15 -6.29
N HIS A 522 4.62 -9.65 -5.70
CA HIS A 522 4.72 -10.99 -5.14
C HIS A 522 3.63 -11.26 -4.08
N HIS A 523 3.52 -10.45 -3.02
CA HIS A 523 2.52 -10.64 -1.97
C HIS A 523 1.09 -10.57 -2.51
N MET A 524 0.79 -9.65 -3.44
CA MET A 524 -0.53 -9.54 -4.06
C MET A 524 -0.89 -10.78 -4.90
N ALA A 525 0.09 -11.33 -5.63
CA ALA A 525 -0.10 -12.57 -6.39
C ALA A 525 -0.36 -13.77 -5.47
N VAL A 526 0.48 -13.97 -4.44
CA VAL A 526 0.35 -15.06 -3.45
C VAL A 526 -1.01 -14.97 -2.74
N HIS A 527 -1.37 -13.79 -2.22
CA HIS A 527 -2.66 -13.57 -1.57
C HIS A 527 -3.82 -13.94 -2.50
N THR A 528 -3.77 -13.54 -3.77
CA THR A 528 -4.84 -13.81 -4.74
C THR A 528 -4.95 -15.30 -5.07
N ILE A 529 -3.83 -16.00 -5.23
CA ILE A 529 -3.81 -17.46 -5.46
C ILE A 529 -4.40 -18.22 -4.26
N LEU A 530 -4.01 -17.87 -3.03
CA LEU A 530 -4.54 -18.52 -1.82
C LEU A 530 -6.04 -18.23 -1.64
N THR A 531 -6.48 -16.97 -1.86
CA THR A 531 -7.91 -16.62 -1.84
C THR A 531 -8.71 -17.45 -2.86
N MET A 532 -8.16 -17.67 -4.06
CA MET A 532 -8.79 -18.52 -5.08
C MET A 532 -8.82 -19.99 -4.66
N ALA A 533 -7.80 -20.49 -3.96
CA ALA A 533 -7.72 -21.88 -3.51
C ALA A 533 -8.68 -22.22 -2.36
N ASP A 534 -9.03 -21.24 -1.52
CA ASP A 534 -9.97 -21.42 -0.41
C ASP A 534 -11.45 -21.35 -0.84
N CYS A 535 -11.74 -20.83 -2.04
CA CYS A 535 -13.08 -20.84 -2.61
C CYS A 535 -13.54 -22.27 -2.90
N LYS A 536 -14.61 -22.75 -2.25
CA LYS A 536 -15.13 -24.13 -2.39
C LYS A 536 -15.24 -24.60 -3.84
N ASN A 537 -15.91 -23.82 -4.70
CA ASN A 537 -16.10 -24.15 -6.13
C ASN A 537 -14.80 -24.28 -6.94
N VAL A 538 -13.67 -23.76 -6.44
CA VAL A 538 -12.33 -23.91 -7.04
C VAL A 538 -11.55 -25.03 -6.36
N ARG A 539 -11.68 -25.17 -5.03
CA ARG A 539 -11.06 -26.22 -4.23
C ARG A 539 -11.48 -27.61 -4.71
N ASP A 540 -12.78 -27.79 -4.99
CA ASP A 540 -13.38 -29.03 -5.48
C ASP A 540 -12.89 -29.43 -6.89
N LEU A 541 -12.18 -28.54 -7.62
CA LEU A 541 -11.56 -28.81 -8.92
C LEU A 541 -10.08 -29.24 -8.81
N HIS A 542 -9.44 -29.06 -7.65
CA HIS A 542 -8.06 -29.47 -7.36
C HIS A 542 -6.94 -28.95 -8.30
N ILE A 543 -7.24 -27.94 -9.15
CA ILE A 543 -6.30 -27.38 -10.13
C ILE A 543 -5.11 -26.67 -9.46
N ILE A 544 -5.39 -25.75 -8.53
CA ILE A 544 -4.36 -24.90 -7.91
C ILE A 544 -3.33 -25.75 -7.13
N PRO A 545 -3.72 -26.68 -6.23
CA PRO A 545 -2.75 -27.50 -5.53
C PRO A 545 -1.95 -28.39 -6.48
N THR A 546 -2.58 -29.00 -7.49
CA THR A 546 -1.92 -29.83 -8.51
C THR A 546 -0.92 -29.07 -9.40
N HIS A 547 -1.06 -27.75 -9.53
CA HIS A 547 -0.06 -26.90 -10.17
C HIS A 547 1.07 -26.50 -9.20
N LEU A 548 0.76 -26.26 -7.93
CA LEU A 548 1.73 -25.86 -6.92
C LEU A 548 2.65 -27.01 -6.47
N SER A 549 2.12 -28.22 -6.27
CA SER A 549 2.86 -29.39 -5.76
C SER A 549 3.68 -30.15 -6.82
N ARG A 550 3.76 -29.67 -8.07
CA ARG A 550 4.66 -30.26 -9.08
C ARG A 550 6.12 -30.13 -8.63
N THR A 551 6.91 -31.19 -8.80
CA THR A 551 8.33 -31.23 -8.40
C THR A 551 9.11 -29.98 -8.83
N LEU A 552 9.98 -29.49 -7.95
CA LEU A 552 10.84 -28.34 -8.19
C LEU A 552 12.11 -28.78 -8.94
N ASN A 553 12.32 -28.27 -10.15
CA ASN A 553 13.57 -28.50 -10.86
C ASN A 553 14.66 -27.59 -10.30
N THR A 554 15.91 -28.06 -10.25
CA THR A 554 17.09 -27.28 -9.82
C THR A 554 17.32 -26.01 -10.65
N SER A 555 16.78 -25.96 -11.88
CA SER A 555 16.79 -24.79 -12.77
C SER A 555 15.68 -23.76 -12.50
N THR A 556 14.75 -24.03 -11.58
CA THR A 556 13.71 -23.04 -11.21
C THR A 556 14.32 -21.89 -10.41
N HIS A 557 13.93 -20.67 -10.77
CA HIS A 557 14.45 -19.46 -10.11
C HIS A 557 14.10 -19.45 -8.60
N PRO A 558 15.06 -19.21 -7.69
CA PRO A 558 14.87 -19.35 -6.25
C PRO A 558 13.63 -18.67 -5.66
N ARG A 559 13.28 -17.45 -6.10
CA ARG A 559 12.10 -16.72 -5.58
C ARG A 559 10.78 -17.41 -5.93
N LEU A 560 10.69 -17.95 -7.15
CA LEU A 560 9.51 -18.68 -7.60
C LEU A 560 9.41 -20.05 -6.91
N ALA A 561 10.54 -20.73 -6.71
CA ALA A 561 10.59 -21.99 -5.97
C ALA A 561 10.17 -21.80 -4.49
N LEU A 562 10.65 -20.73 -3.85
CA LEU A 562 10.29 -20.36 -2.47
C LEU A 562 8.81 -20.05 -2.34
N SER A 563 8.31 -19.11 -3.14
CA SER A 563 6.89 -18.71 -3.19
C SER A 563 5.94 -19.90 -3.41
N ARG A 564 6.32 -20.84 -4.30
CA ARG A 564 5.56 -22.09 -4.50
C ARG A 564 5.59 -23.01 -3.28
N ALA A 565 6.75 -23.18 -2.64
CA ALA A 565 6.87 -24.01 -1.44
C ALA A 565 6.06 -23.43 -0.27
N GLU A 566 6.15 -22.11 -0.04
CA GLU A 566 5.37 -21.41 0.98
C GLU A 566 3.86 -21.53 0.73
N MET A 567 3.40 -21.36 -0.51
CA MET A 567 1.98 -21.61 -0.84
C MET A 567 1.56 -23.07 -0.61
N VAL A 568 2.42 -24.07 -0.90
CA VAL A 568 2.11 -25.49 -0.59
C VAL A 568 2.03 -25.72 0.92
N GLU A 569 2.94 -25.13 1.71
CA GLU A 569 2.89 -25.20 3.17
C GLU A 569 1.58 -24.61 3.74
N GLN A 570 1.18 -23.42 3.27
CA GLN A 570 -0.09 -22.80 3.67
C GLN A 570 -1.31 -23.64 3.28
N LEU A 571 -1.31 -24.26 2.09
CA LEU A 571 -2.40 -25.16 1.68
C LEU A 571 -2.48 -26.43 2.53
N ILE A 572 -1.34 -27.00 2.96
CA ILE A 572 -1.33 -28.15 3.88
C ILE A 572 -1.91 -27.77 5.25
N ILE A 573 -1.60 -26.57 5.75
CA ILE A 573 -2.12 -26.06 7.03
C ILE A 573 -3.63 -25.80 6.95
N ASN A 574 -4.10 -25.13 5.90
CA ASN A 574 -5.49 -24.69 5.77
C ASN A 574 -6.45 -25.80 5.27
N GLN A 575 -5.98 -26.68 4.38
CA GLN A 575 -6.83 -27.66 3.69
C GLN A 575 -6.53 -29.11 4.10
N GLY A 576 -5.43 -29.35 4.81
CA GLY A 576 -4.99 -30.68 5.22
C GLY A 576 -4.34 -31.47 4.09
N ILE A 577 -3.97 -32.71 4.40
CA ILE A 577 -3.41 -33.67 3.44
C ILE A 577 -4.54 -34.57 2.95
N SER A 578 -4.80 -34.55 1.64
CA SER A 578 -5.92 -35.28 1.04
C SER A 578 -5.57 -36.72 0.70
N THR A 579 -6.56 -37.61 0.82
CA THR A 579 -6.47 -39.01 0.39
C THR A 579 -6.79 -39.21 -1.09
N ASP A 580 -7.39 -38.23 -1.77
CA ASP A 580 -7.74 -38.34 -3.18
C ASP A 580 -6.52 -38.14 -4.10
N LYS A 581 -6.40 -39.02 -5.11
CA LYS A 581 -5.28 -39.06 -6.06
C LYS A 581 -5.23 -37.85 -7.00
N GLN A 582 -6.35 -37.17 -7.25
CA GLN A 582 -6.42 -36.01 -8.15
C GLN A 582 -6.30 -34.68 -7.40
N SER A 583 -6.34 -34.69 -6.06
CA SER A 583 -6.24 -33.52 -5.19
C SER A 583 -4.97 -32.67 -5.33
N GLY A 584 -3.87 -33.26 -5.80
CA GLY A 584 -2.54 -32.64 -5.78
C GLY A 584 -1.88 -32.53 -4.40
N LEU A 585 -2.62 -32.78 -3.30
CA LEU A 585 -2.15 -32.70 -1.90
C LEU A 585 -2.03 -34.09 -1.24
N THR A 586 -1.73 -35.13 -2.02
CA THR A 586 -1.52 -36.48 -1.45
C THR A 586 -0.20 -36.56 -0.71
N CYS A 587 -0.11 -37.44 0.31
CA CYS A 587 1.16 -37.73 1.00
C CYS A 587 2.29 -38.05 0.01
N ARG A 588 1.98 -38.74 -1.10
CA ARG A 588 2.96 -39.11 -2.13
C ARG A 588 3.47 -37.89 -2.89
N THR A 589 2.57 -37.12 -3.50
CA THR A 589 2.93 -35.92 -4.27
C THR A 589 3.68 -34.92 -3.40
N LEU A 590 3.26 -34.73 -2.15
CA LEU A 590 3.93 -33.83 -1.20
C LEU A 590 5.29 -34.35 -0.73
N SER A 591 5.48 -35.68 -0.59
CA SER A 591 6.81 -36.26 -0.31
C SER A 591 7.76 -36.10 -1.50
N GLU A 592 7.28 -36.38 -2.72
CA GLU A 592 8.04 -36.18 -3.96
C GLU A 592 8.41 -34.69 -4.16
N PHE A 593 7.48 -33.78 -3.87
CA PHE A 593 7.70 -32.33 -3.88
C PHE A 593 8.74 -31.89 -2.84
N GLY A 594 8.56 -32.27 -1.58
CA GLY A 594 9.48 -31.93 -0.48
C GLY A 594 10.90 -32.45 -0.73
N LEU A 595 11.04 -33.68 -1.23
CA LEU A 595 12.33 -34.24 -1.62
C LEU A 595 13.00 -33.46 -2.77
N SER A 596 12.22 -32.98 -3.75
CA SER A 596 12.75 -32.13 -4.83
C SER A 596 13.20 -30.76 -4.30
N GLY A 597 12.47 -30.17 -3.35
CA GLY A 597 12.82 -28.91 -2.69
C GLY A 597 14.06 -29.01 -1.79
N LEU A 598 14.27 -30.15 -1.13
CA LEU A 598 15.44 -30.39 -0.27
C LEU A 598 16.77 -30.36 -1.05
N HIS A 599 16.75 -30.69 -2.35
CA HIS A 599 17.91 -30.62 -3.24
C HIS A 599 18.05 -29.27 -3.99
N HIS A 600 17.20 -28.28 -3.69
CA HIS A 600 17.27 -26.97 -4.35
C HIS A 600 18.51 -26.18 -3.87
N PRO A 601 19.22 -25.43 -4.74
CA PRO A 601 20.43 -24.70 -4.37
C PRO A 601 20.19 -23.59 -3.33
N ALA A 602 18.99 -23.02 -3.26
CA ALA A 602 18.68 -21.95 -2.31
C ALA A 602 18.29 -22.49 -0.93
N GLU A 603 18.99 -22.05 0.12
CA GLU A 603 18.71 -22.47 1.51
C GLU A 603 17.28 -22.20 1.99
N PRO A 604 16.64 -21.04 1.72
CA PRO A 604 15.26 -20.81 2.15
C PRO A 604 14.30 -21.88 1.62
N VAL A 605 14.46 -22.28 0.35
CA VAL A 605 13.63 -23.31 -0.29
C VAL A 605 13.79 -24.66 0.41
N ARG A 606 15.04 -25.04 0.76
CA ARG A 606 15.31 -26.28 1.52
C ARG A 606 14.63 -26.27 2.88
N LYS A 607 14.68 -25.15 3.62
CA LYS A 607 14.03 -25.00 4.93
C LYS A 607 12.50 -25.10 4.85
N VAL A 608 11.86 -24.57 3.81
CA VAL A 608 10.41 -24.77 3.61
C VAL A 608 10.09 -26.22 3.24
N ALA A 609 10.90 -26.82 2.36
CA ALA A 609 10.73 -28.22 1.95
C ALA A 609 10.89 -29.21 3.12
N GLU A 610 11.82 -28.96 4.04
CA GLU A 610 11.99 -29.68 5.31
C GLU A 610 10.72 -29.62 6.17
N ARG A 611 10.15 -28.42 6.38
CA ARG A 611 8.89 -28.26 7.12
C ARG A 611 7.72 -28.99 6.46
N ILE A 612 7.61 -28.96 5.13
CA ILE A 612 6.60 -29.73 4.38
C ILE A 612 6.79 -31.24 4.60
N LEU A 613 8.02 -31.76 4.53
CA LEU A 613 8.29 -33.17 4.80
C LEU A 613 7.93 -33.55 6.25
N VAL A 614 8.21 -32.68 7.22
CA VAL A 614 7.79 -32.85 8.63
C VAL A 614 6.27 -32.89 8.78
N LEU A 615 5.53 -32.00 8.11
CA LEU A 615 4.05 -32.01 8.12
C LEU A 615 3.48 -33.30 7.51
N VAL A 616 4.01 -33.77 6.38
CA VAL A 616 3.58 -35.03 5.74
C VAL A 616 3.97 -36.24 6.60
N TYR A 617 5.14 -36.21 7.25
CA TYR A 617 5.61 -37.25 8.14
C TYR A 617 4.71 -37.44 9.35
N LYS A 618 4.22 -36.34 9.96
CA LYS A 618 3.23 -36.39 11.05
C LYS A 618 1.98 -37.18 10.66
N VAL A 619 1.53 -37.09 9.40
CA VAL A 619 0.36 -37.86 8.93
C VAL A 619 0.72 -39.30 8.54
N ASN A 620 1.76 -39.52 7.72
CA ASN A 620 2.12 -40.86 7.24
C ASN A 620 3.65 -41.13 7.21
N PRO A 621 4.25 -41.54 8.35
CA PRO A 621 5.69 -41.80 8.47
C PRO A 621 6.22 -42.85 7.49
N ARG A 622 5.42 -43.91 7.24
CA ARG A 622 5.83 -45.06 6.42
C ARG A 622 6.06 -44.67 4.96
N LEU A 623 5.21 -43.78 4.44
CA LEU A 623 5.29 -43.35 3.05
C LEU A 623 6.47 -42.39 2.84
N VAL A 624 6.69 -41.45 3.76
CA VAL A 624 7.84 -40.52 3.69
C VAL A 624 9.16 -41.29 3.77
N ARG A 625 9.31 -42.22 4.72
CA ARG A 625 10.50 -43.09 4.82
C ARG A 625 10.77 -43.91 3.56
N LYS A 626 9.74 -44.35 2.84
CA LYS A 626 9.88 -45.08 1.57
C LYS A 626 10.34 -44.20 0.40
N GLN A 627 10.09 -42.90 0.47
CA GLN A 627 10.44 -41.94 -0.59
C GLN A 627 11.85 -41.35 -0.41
N LEU A 628 12.37 -41.34 0.82
CA LEU A 628 13.70 -40.85 1.16
C LEU A 628 14.78 -41.95 1.00
N PRO A 629 16.07 -41.57 0.91
CA PRO A 629 17.17 -42.51 1.08
C PRO A 629 17.09 -43.28 2.41
N PRO A 630 17.68 -44.48 2.51
CA PRO A 630 17.70 -45.24 3.76
C PRO A 630 18.41 -44.48 4.88
N ASP A 631 17.99 -44.74 6.12
CA ASP A 631 18.47 -44.05 7.32
C ASP A 631 19.73 -44.73 7.88
N ASP A 632 20.81 -44.68 7.11
CA ASP A 632 22.10 -45.27 7.40
C ASP A 632 23.13 -44.20 7.83
N ASP A 633 24.21 -44.61 8.52
CA ASP A 633 25.32 -43.73 8.90
C ASP A 633 25.97 -42.98 7.71
N ILE A 634 25.79 -43.47 6.48
CA ILE A 634 26.27 -42.81 5.26
C ILE A 634 25.39 -41.62 4.89
N THR A 635 24.05 -41.76 4.95
CA THR A 635 23.12 -40.69 4.60
C THR A 635 23.07 -39.63 5.70
N ARG A 636 23.18 -40.03 6.98
CA ARG A 636 23.35 -39.12 8.13
C ARG A 636 24.65 -38.29 8.11
N ARG A 637 25.62 -38.55 7.21
CA ARG A 637 26.78 -37.63 7.00
C ARG A 637 26.39 -36.35 6.27
N ASN A 638 25.35 -36.39 5.44
CA ASN A 638 24.82 -35.21 4.78
C ASN A 638 23.98 -34.43 5.79
N LEU A 639 24.38 -33.18 6.05
CA LEU A 639 23.78 -32.32 7.08
C LEU A 639 22.26 -32.16 6.90
N LEU A 640 21.77 -32.12 5.65
CA LEU A 640 20.34 -31.96 5.33
C LEU A 640 19.52 -33.16 5.83
N TYR A 641 19.97 -34.38 5.52
CA TYR A 641 19.30 -35.60 5.98
C TYR A 641 19.47 -35.81 7.48
N ARG A 642 20.63 -35.44 8.05
CA ARG A 642 20.86 -35.50 9.50
C ARG A 642 19.89 -34.63 10.29
N GLN A 643 19.59 -33.42 9.81
CA GLN A 643 18.60 -32.52 10.42
C GLN A 643 17.19 -33.09 10.29
N LEU A 644 16.78 -33.47 9.08
CA LEU A 644 15.46 -34.03 8.80
C LEU A 644 15.16 -35.31 9.61
N PHE A 645 16.09 -36.27 9.65
CA PHE A 645 15.91 -37.50 10.43
C PHE A 645 15.89 -37.23 11.94
N HIS A 646 16.64 -36.25 12.45
CA HIS A 646 16.56 -35.85 13.85
C HIS A 646 15.18 -35.26 14.23
N GLU A 647 14.54 -34.50 13.33
CA GLU A 647 13.16 -34.05 13.54
C GLU A 647 12.15 -35.22 13.50
N PHE A 648 12.37 -36.22 12.64
CA PHE A 648 11.55 -37.44 12.65
C PHE A 648 11.72 -38.26 13.93
N ASP A 649 12.95 -38.38 14.44
CA ASP A 649 13.27 -39.05 15.72
C ASP A 649 12.53 -38.37 16.88
N LYS A 650 12.45 -37.03 16.91
CA LYS A 650 11.64 -36.27 17.88
C LYS A 650 10.16 -36.57 17.77
N ILE A 651 9.59 -36.62 16.56
CA ILE A 651 8.17 -36.88 16.32
C ILE A 651 7.79 -38.31 16.73
N ASP A 652 8.64 -39.29 16.43
CA ASP A 652 8.40 -40.70 16.82
C ASP A 652 8.49 -40.87 18.35
N MET A 653 9.45 -40.20 19.01
CA MET A 653 9.55 -40.17 20.47
C MET A 653 8.34 -39.49 21.13
N GLN A 654 7.86 -38.39 20.57
CA GLN A 654 6.67 -37.68 21.06
C GLN A 654 5.41 -38.54 20.91
N ARG A 655 5.19 -39.15 19.74
CA ARG A 655 4.10 -40.09 19.50
C ARG A 655 4.14 -41.29 20.44
N LYS A 656 5.33 -41.80 20.76
CA LYS A 656 5.51 -42.90 21.72
C LYS A 656 5.08 -42.48 23.13
N LYS A 657 5.40 -41.25 23.57
CA LYS A 657 4.94 -40.69 24.85
C LYS A 657 3.42 -40.53 24.86
N GLU A 658 2.83 -39.94 23.83
CA GLU A 658 1.37 -39.76 23.70
C GLU A 658 0.61 -41.08 23.75
N ILE A 659 1.12 -42.14 23.12
CA ILE A 659 0.54 -43.49 23.20
C ILE A 659 0.65 -44.07 24.61
N LEU A 660 1.81 -43.92 25.28
CA LEU A 660 2.01 -44.37 26.67
C LEU A 660 1.07 -43.63 27.64
N GLU A 661 0.89 -42.33 27.45
CA GLU A 661 0.03 -41.48 28.27
C GLU A 661 -1.46 -41.73 28.04
N ARG A 662 -1.88 -41.90 26.77
CA ARG A 662 -3.24 -42.33 26.42
C ARG A 662 -3.57 -43.69 27.03
N ASN A 663 -2.64 -44.64 26.99
CA ASN A 663 -2.82 -45.95 27.63
C ASN A 663 -2.93 -45.82 29.16
N ARG A 664 -2.15 -44.94 29.78
CA ARG A 664 -2.21 -44.65 31.22
C ARG A 664 -3.55 -44.02 31.64
N LEU A 665 -4.08 -43.09 30.83
CA LEU A 665 -5.40 -42.45 31.05
C LEU A 665 -6.55 -43.46 30.92
N ILE A 666 -6.52 -44.33 29.91
CA ILE A 666 -7.49 -45.43 29.75
C ILE A 666 -7.43 -46.39 30.96
N GLN A 667 -6.23 -46.66 31.48
CA GLN A 667 -6.04 -47.49 32.66
C GLN A 667 -6.50 -46.81 33.97
N GLN A 668 -6.47 -45.47 34.05
CA GLN A 668 -7.01 -44.70 35.17
C GLN A 668 -8.54 -44.64 35.18
N CYS A 669 -9.19 -44.48 34.02
CA CYS A 669 -10.67 -44.54 33.93
C CYS A 669 -11.26 -45.93 34.23
N SER A 670 -10.41 -46.97 34.37
CA SER A 670 -10.82 -48.33 34.71
C SER A 670 -10.84 -48.61 36.23
N LEU A 671 -10.56 -47.60 37.07
CA LEU A 671 -10.46 -47.74 38.52
C LEU A 671 -11.33 -46.68 39.23
N SER A 672 -12.63 -46.94 39.28
CA SER A 672 -13.59 -46.25 40.16
C SER A 672 -14.42 -47.31 40.89
N PRO A 673 -14.59 -47.24 42.23
CA PRO A 673 -15.38 -48.25 42.96
C PRO A 673 -16.89 -48.05 42.73
N GLU A 674 -17.57 -49.11 42.29
CA GLU A 674 -19.03 -49.20 42.32
C GLU A 674 -19.56 -49.17 43.77
N PRO A 675 -20.59 -48.37 44.10
CA PRO A 675 -21.41 -48.56 45.28
C PRO A 675 -22.56 -49.53 44.99
N GLU A 676 -22.71 -50.58 45.81
CA GLU A 676 -23.77 -51.57 45.66
C GLU A 676 -25.19 -50.95 45.76
N TYR A 677 -26.06 -51.23 44.78
CA TYR A 677 -27.52 -51.22 44.99
C TYR A 677 -28.17 -52.44 44.33
N LYS A 678 -28.99 -53.16 45.10
CA LYS A 678 -29.61 -54.43 44.71
C LYS A 678 -31.09 -54.29 44.32
N ASN A 679 -31.47 -55.17 43.39
CA ASN A 679 -32.78 -55.84 43.21
C ASN A 679 -33.92 -55.19 42.39
N GLY A 680 -34.35 -55.97 41.38
CA GLY A 680 -35.69 -56.00 40.79
C GLY A 680 -35.65 -56.03 39.25
N ILE A 681 -36.26 -56.97 38.51
CA ILE A 681 -37.12 -58.14 38.81
C ILE A 681 -36.86 -59.23 37.73
N ASN A 682 -36.92 -60.51 38.11
CA ASN A 682 -36.92 -61.64 37.15
C ASN A 682 -38.33 -61.94 36.61
N LYS A 683 -38.45 -62.25 35.30
CA LYS A 683 -38.90 -63.59 34.85
C LYS A 683 -38.81 -63.81 33.33
N SER A 684 -38.48 -65.04 32.98
CA SER A 684 -38.35 -65.62 31.65
C SER A 684 -39.58 -66.45 31.25
N ILE A 685 -39.65 -66.81 29.96
CA ILE A 685 -40.21 -68.03 29.31
C ILE A 685 -40.48 -67.67 27.83
N SER A 686 -40.25 -68.44 26.77
CA SER A 686 -39.33 -69.54 26.37
C SER A 686 -39.99 -70.24 25.17
N SER A 687 -39.21 -70.62 24.13
CA SER A 687 -39.47 -71.71 23.15
C SER A 687 -40.73 -71.60 22.23
N THR A 688 -40.82 -72.16 21.01
CA THR A 688 -39.96 -72.98 20.11
C THR A 688 -40.41 -72.67 18.64
N ASP A 689 -39.75 -72.96 17.50
CA ASP A 689 -39.25 -74.25 16.95
C ASP A 689 -38.26 -74.03 15.76
N VAL A 690 -37.69 -75.13 15.25
CA VAL A 690 -36.62 -75.29 14.21
C VAL A 690 -37.23 -75.91 12.91
N PRO A 691 -36.51 -76.29 11.80
CA PRO A 691 -35.12 -76.03 11.33
C PRO A 691 -34.88 -75.75 9.80
N ASN A 692 -33.61 -75.43 9.47
CA ASN A 692 -32.88 -75.61 8.19
C ASN A 692 -33.24 -74.73 6.96
N THR A 693 -32.30 -74.36 6.06
CA THR A 693 -31.06 -75.05 5.65
C THR A 693 -29.91 -74.11 5.21
N GLU A 694 -28.69 -74.39 5.71
CA GLU A 694 -27.31 -74.21 5.17
C GLU A 694 -26.89 -73.02 4.25
N ILE A 695 -25.91 -72.22 4.73
CA ILE A 695 -24.68 -71.82 3.98
C ILE A 695 -23.49 -71.75 4.97
N THR A 696 -22.32 -72.27 4.58
CA THR A 696 -21.03 -72.30 5.32
C THR A 696 -20.27 -70.96 5.27
N ASN A 697 -19.84 -70.31 6.36
CA ASN A 697 -18.78 -70.61 7.36
C ASN A 697 -17.40 -69.97 7.03
N GLU A 698 -17.09 -68.84 7.67
CA GLU A 698 -15.73 -68.46 8.11
C GLU A 698 -15.80 -68.04 9.58
N GLN A 699 -14.94 -68.58 10.44
CA GLN A 699 -14.99 -68.39 11.89
C GLN A 699 -13.86 -67.50 12.41
N THR A 700 -14.19 -66.64 13.37
CA THR A 700 -13.23 -65.93 14.22
C THR A 700 -13.41 -66.39 15.66
N GLN A 701 -12.34 -66.75 16.38
CA GLN A 701 -12.31 -66.66 17.84
C GLN A 701 -10.88 -66.65 18.41
N ASN A 702 -10.77 -66.15 19.65
CA ASN A 702 -9.53 -65.82 20.37
C ASN A 702 -8.80 -67.04 20.96
N TYR A 703 -7.54 -66.88 21.40
CA TYR A 703 -7.20 -66.85 22.84
C TYR A 703 -5.71 -66.62 23.16
N ASN A 704 -5.48 -65.72 24.13
CA ASN A 704 -4.51 -65.72 25.24
C ASN A 704 -2.97 -65.82 25.09
N LEU A 705 -2.33 -65.10 26.02
CA LEU A 705 -0.92 -64.91 26.34
C LEU A 705 -0.52 -65.75 27.57
N SER A 706 0.74 -66.22 27.69
CA SER A 706 1.34 -66.48 29.01
C SER A 706 2.88 -66.59 29.06
N LYS A 707 3.48 -66.01 30.11
CA LYS A 707 4.79 -66.34 30.78
C LYS A 707 6.12 -66.06 30.03
N SER A 708 7.24 -65.69 30.68
CA SER A 708 7.50 -65.26 32.08
C SER A 708 8.92 -64.72 32.36
N ILE A 709 9.03 -63.64 33.16
CA ILE A 709 9.91 -63.39 34.34
C ILE A 709 11.47 -63.39 34.25
N SER A 710 12.06 -62.48 35.07
CA SER A 710 13.47 -62.33 35.57
C SER A 710 14.43 -61.41 34.78
N GLY A 711 15.29 -60.58 35.40
CA GLY A 711 15.41 -60.16 36.82
C GLY A 711 16.86 -59.82 37.26
N GLY A 712 17.09 -58.64 37.88
CA GLY A 712 18.41 -58.19 38.44
C GLY A 712 19.30 -57.44 37.43
N ASN A 713 20.22 -56.51 37.81
CA ASN A 713 20.75 -56.16 39.13
C ASN A 713 21.13 -54.66 39.29
N ILE A 714 21.46 -54.29 40.54
CA ILE A 714 21.75 -52.95 41.08
C ILE A 714 23.26 -52.59 40.98
N ALA A 715 23.59 -51.29 40.80
CA ALA A 715 24.81 -50.68 41.37
C ALA A 715 24.73 -49.13 41.42
N HIS A 716 25.03 -48.53 42.59
CA HIS A 716 25.22 -47.08 42.83
C HIS A 716 26.64 -46.63 42.44
N ILE A 717 26.80 -45.36 41.98
CA ILE A 717 27.83 -44.41 42.48
C ILE A 717 27.24 -42.97 42.40
N ASN A 718 27.42 -42.17 43.46
CA ASN A 718 27.11 -40.73 43.50
C ASN A 718 28.35 -39.88 43.13
N GLY A 719 28.15 -38.70 42.53
CA GLY A 719 29.23 -37.73 42.30
C GLY A 719 28.72 -36.36 41.81
N ASN A 720 28.73 -35.36 42.69
CA ASN A 720 28.28 -33.99 42.43
C ASN A 720 29.11 -33.27 41.35
N SER A 721 28.47 -32.40 40.56
CA SER A 721 29.01 -31.07 40.21
C SER A 721 27.92 -30.16 39.64
N ASN A 722 27.70 -29.03 40.29
CA ASN A 722 26.86 -27.94 39.77
C ASN A 722 27.54 -27.29 38.57
N ASN A 723 26.76 -26.85 37.58
CA ASN A 723 26.82 -25.46 37.12
C ASN A 723 25.65 -25.14 36.19
N GLU A 724 24.86 -24.15 36.59
CA GLU A 724 23.94 -23.45 35.72
C GLU A 724 24.73 -22.63 34.69
N LYS A 725 24.25 -22.60 33.44
CA LYS A 725 24.34 -21.41 32.59
C LYS A 725 23.09 -21.29 31.75
N GLN A 726 22.18 -20.43 32.20
CA GLN A 726 21.23 -19.78 31.31
C GLN A 726 22.00 -18.93 30.28
N SER A 727 21.50 -18.83 29.07
CA SER A 727 21.95 -17.83 28.08
C SER A 727 20.80 -17.49 27.14
N THR A 728 20.23 -16.31 27.37
CA THR A 728 19.14 -15.70 26.63
C THR A 728 19.61 -15.03 25.34
N SER A 729 18.90 -15.22 24.23
CA SER A 729 18.87 -14.32 23.06
C SER A 729 17.81 -14.80 22.06
N SER A 730 17.11 -13.99 21.27
CA SER A 730 16.70 -12.57 21.40
C SER A 730 15.46 -12.43 20.51
N ALA A 731 14.36 -11.84 21.01
CA ALA A 731 13.18 -11.60 20.18
C ALA A 731 13.26 -10.25 19.45
N SER A 732 12.52 -10.10 18.36
CA SER A 732 12.44 -8.85 17.59
C SER A 732 11.00 -8.55 17.20
N GLY A 733 10.52 -7.37 17.60
CA GLY A 733 9.49 -6.56 16.95
C GLY A 733 8.25 -7.32 16.50
N VAL A 734 7.28 -7.50 17.41
CA VAL A 734 6.01 -8.16 17.09
C VAL A 734 5.25 -7.38 16.02
N SER A 735 5.12 -7.99 14.84
CA SER A 735 4.15 -7.60 13.82
C SER A 735 2.92 -8.51 13.92
N SER A 736 1.75 -7.94 13.56
CA SER A 736 0.39 -8.46 13.83
C SER A 736 0.25 -9.99 13.92
N PRO A 737 -0.35 -10.54 15.00
CA PRO A 737 -0.50 -11.98 15.15
C PRO A 737 -1.37 -12.56 14.03
N SER A 738 -0.79 -13.48 13.27
CA SER A 738 -1.48 -14.21 12.23
C SER A 738 -2.19 -15.42 12.85
N ASN A 739 -3.51 -15.51 12.67
CA ASN A 739 -4.31 -16.62 13.18
C ASN A 739 -3.77 -17.97 12.67
N ASN A 740 -3.40 -18.86 13.58
CA ASN A 740 -2.96 -20.20 13.22
C ASN A 740 -3.25 -21.23 14.33
N SER A 741 -4.41 -21.88 14.30
CA SER A 741 -4.64 -23.19 14.93
C SER A 741 -5.87 -23.87 14.29
N GLN A 742 -5.94 -25.19 14.47
CA GLN A 742 -6.90 -26.12 13.84
C GLN A 742 -8.31 -26.08 14.46
N PRO A 743 -9.32 -26.74 13.84
CA PRO A 743 -10.72 -26.54 14.21
C PRO A 743 -11.15 -27.43 15.39
N GLU A 744 -11.54 -26.79 16.47
CA GLU A 744 -12.62 -27.27 17.33
C GLU A 744 -13.75 -26.25 17.26
N GLU A 745 -15.00 -26.69 17.45
CA GLU A 745 -16.20 -25.82 17.44
C GLU A 745 -16.32 -25.01 18.74
N GLY A 746 -15.22 -24.36 19.14
CA GLY A 746 -15.13 -23.45 20.27
C GLY A 746 -15.23 -22.00 19.81
N GLU A 747 -15.97 -21.20 20.58
CA GLU A 747 -16.12 -19.75 20.34
C GLU A 747 -14.76 -19.05 20.38
N LYS A 748 -14.48 -18.18 19.39
CA LYS A 748 -13.17 -17.51 19.33
C LYS A 748 -13.03 -16.53 20.49
N LEU A 749 -11.85 -16.51 21.11
CA LEU A 749 -11.51 -15.60 22.20
C LEU A 749 -10.38 -14.65 21.80
N CYS A 750 -10.31 -13.48 22.44
CA CYS A 750 -9.15 -12.59 22.35
C CYS A 750 -7.93 -13.22 23.03
N ILE A 751 -6.81 -13.36 22.32
CA ILE A 751 -5.60 -14.02 22.85
C ILE A 751 -4.98 -13.33 24.07
N PHE A 752 -5.26 -12.03 24.29
CA PHE A 752 -4.69 -11.26 25.40
C PHE A 752 -5.62 -11.18 26.61
N CYS A 753 -6.85 -10.67 26.44
CA CYS A 753 -7.80 -10.50 27.56
C CYS A 753 -8.67 -11.73 27.82
N GLN A 754 -8.76 -12.66 26.85
CA GLN A 754 -9.61 -13.86 26.88
C GLN A 754 -11.12 -13.56 26.96
N GLU A 755 -11.56 -12.38 26.52
CA GLU A 755 -12.97 -12.10 26.24
C GLU A 755 -13.43 -12.80 24.94
N TYR A 756 -14.69 -13.23 24.90
CA TYR A 756 -15.31 -13.91 23.76
C TYR A 756 -15.58 -12.96 22.57
N GLU A 757 -15.46 -13.47 21.33
CA GLU A 757 -15.69 -12.73 20.08
C GLU A 757 -17.11 -12.12 20.01
N SER A 758 -18.10 -12.77 20.62
CA SER A 758 -19.48 -12.26 20.78
C SER A 758 -19.54 -10.93 21.52
N VAL A 759 -19.05 -10.89 22.77
CA VAL A 759 -19.00 -9.69 23.63
C VAL A 759 -18.12 -8.59 23.01
N ILE A 760 -17.05 -8.98 22.30
CA ILE A 760 -16.17 -8.06 21.59
C ILE A 760 -16.86 -7.42 20.38
N PHE A 761 -17.68 -8.17 19.63
CA PHE A 761 -18.41 -7.63 18.48
C PHE A 761 -19.54 -6.69 18.88
N GLU A 762 -20.27 -7.00 19.96
CA GLU A 762 -21.27 -6.09 20.55
C GLU A 762 -20.68 -4.73 20.94
N SER A 763 -19.47 -4.74 21.53
CA SER A 763 -18.83 -3.53 22.05
C SER A 763 -17.97 -2.77 21.04
N ASN A 764 -17.29 -3.47 20.12
CA ASN A 764 -16.23 -2.88 19.28
C ASN A 764 -16.37 -3.17 17.77
N LYS A 765 -17.42 -3.88 17.33
CA LYS A 765 -17.71 -4.27 15.93
C LYS A 765 -16.71 -5.20 15.22
N SER A 766 -15.48 -5.35 15.71
CA SER A 766 -14.51 -6.33 15.19
C SER A 766 -13.38 -6.59 16.19
N MET A 767 -12.72 -7.76 16.07
CA MET A 767 -11.58 -8.16 16.91
C MET A 767 -10.38 -7.21 16.76
N ASN A 768 -10.11 -6.75 15.53
CA ASN A 768 -9.07 -5.75 15.29
C ASN A 768 -9.37 -4.42 15.98
N SER A 769 -10.62 -3.94 15.96
CA SER A 769 -11.02 -2.73 16.68
C SER A 769 -10.73 -2.86 18.19
N HIS A 770 -10.99 -4.05 18.77
CA HIS A 770 -10.70 -4.34 20.16
C HIS A 770 -9.19 -4.25 20.50
N TYR A 771 -8.31 -4.93 19.75
CA TYR A 771 -6.85 -4.86 19.99
C TYR A 771 -6.33 -3.41 19.98
N TRP A 772 -6.74 -2.62 18.99
CA TRP A 772 -6.28 -1.25 18.82
C TRP A 772 -6.85 -0.27 19.84
N ARG A 773 -8.12 -0.42 20.26
CA ARG A 773 -8.86 0.62 21.00
C ARG A 773 -9.21 0.28 22.44
N SER A 774 -9.49 -0.98 22.79
CA SER A 774 -10.16 -1.32 24.05
C SER A 774 -9.58 -2.50 24.82
N CYS A 775 -8.73 -3.35 24.23
CA CYS A 775 -8.12 -4.48 24.93
C CYS A 775 -7.35 -4.01 26.18
N PRO A 776 -7.73 -4.40 27.41
CA PRO A 776 -7.11 -3.89 28.64
C PRO A 776 -5.65 -4.31 28.85
N MET A 777 -5.23 -5.41 28.20
CA MET A 777 -3.87 -5.96 28.28
C MET A 777 -2.87 -5.25 27.35
N LEU A 778 -3.34 -4.41 26.43
CA LEU A 778 -2.54 -3.71 25.44
C LEU A 778 -2.52 -2.20 25.69
N ILE A 779 -1.40 -1.54 25.41
CA ILE A 779 -1.24 -0.09 25.48
C ILE A 779 -0.58 0.44 24.21
N ARG A 780 -0.94 1.68 23.82
CA ARG A 780 -0.26 2.41 22.76
C ARG A 780 0.93 3.15 23.37
N CYS A 781 2.15 2.87 22.92
CA CYS A 781 3.34 3.59 23.32
C CYS A 781 3.23 5.08 22.95
N ASN A 782 3.53 5.97 23.90
CA ASN A 782 3.39 7.42 23.70
C ASN A 782 4.42 8.01 22.72
N GLU A 783 5.56 7.34 22.53
CA GLU A 783 6.67 7.86 21.72
C GLU A 783 6.58 7.39 20.25
N CYS A 784 6.40 6.08 20.01
CA CYS A 784 6.35 5.49 18.65
C CYS A 784 4.93 5.16 18.15
N SER A 785 3.88 5.32 18.99
CA SER A 785 2.50 4.96 18.67
C SER A 785 2.20 3.48 18.36
N GLN A 786 3.17 2.56 18.53
CA GLN A 786 2.93 1.12 18.42
C GLN A 786 2.03 0.62 19.57
N VAL A 787 1.19 -0.38 19.30
CA VAL A 787 0.41 -1.10 20.32
C VAL A 787 1.23 -2.29 20.82
N VAL A 788 1.50 -2.34 22.12
CA VAL A 788 2.33 -3.34 22.80
C VAL A 788 1.60 -3.87 24.04
N GLU A 789 2.02 -5.03 24.56
CA GLU A 789 1.52 -5.52 25.85
C GLU A 789 1.99 -4.61 26.99
N VAL A 790 1.13 -4.42 27.99
CA VAL A 790 1.46 -3.55 29.16
C VAL A 790 2.67 -4.08 29.92
N ALA A 791 2.85 -5.40 30.01
CA ALA A 791 4.02 -6.03 30.63
C ALA A 791 5.32 -5.77 29.84
N ALA A 792 5.25 -5.78 28.51
CA ALA A 792 6.41 -5.61 27.62
C ALA A 792 6.78 -4.14 27.36
N LEU A 793 6.03 -3.15 27.89
CA LEU A 793 6.24 -1.74 27.58
C LEU A 793 7.64 -1.23 27.99
N CYS A 794 8.20 -1.69 29.12
CA CYS A 794 9.56 -1.30 29.53
C CYS A 794 10.63 -1.87 28.59
N GLU A 795 10.54 -3.15 28.22
CA GLU A 795 11.46 -3.78 27.25
C GLU A 795 11.37 -3.08 25.88
N HIS A 796 10.15 -2.82 25.40
CA HIS A 796 9.91 -2.09 24.17
C HIS A 796 10.59 -0.71 24.18
N LEU A 797 10.41 0.09 25.25
CA LEU A 797 11.03 1.43 25.36
C LEU A 797 12.56 1.40 25.37
N LEU A 798 13.17 0.33 25.90
CA LEU A 798 14.63 0.20 26.00
C LEU A 798 15.28 -0.42 24.74
N MET A 799 14.61 -1.36 24.09
CA MET A 799 15.20 -2.20 23.04
C MET A 799 14.67 -1.91 21.63
N GLU A 800 13.36 -1.70 21.50
CA GLU A 800 12.65 -1.70 20.22
C GLU A 800 12.15 -0.33 19.75
N CYS A 801 11.86 0.58 20.68
CA CYS A 801 11.22 1.85 20.39
C CYS A 801 12.10 2.78 19.56
N GLU A 802 11.49 3.53 18.63
CA GLU A 802 12.16 4.54 17.79
C GLU A 802 12.92 5.63 18.57
N GLN A 803 12.57 5.84 19.85
CA GLN A 803 13.12 6.86 20.74
C GLN A 803 13.95 6.28 21.89
N LYS A 804 14.38 5.01 21.81
CA LYS A 804 15.08 4.29 22.89
C LYS A 804 16.33 4.99 23.41
N GLU A 805 17.01 5.78 22.57
CA GLU A 805 18.19 6.57 22.95
C GLU A 805 17.92 7.58 24.08
N PHE A 806 16.65 7.95 24.31
CA PHE A 806 16.23 8.85 25.39
C PHE A 806 15.82 8.13 26.68
N PHE A 807 15.84 6.80 26.71
CA PHE A 807 15.44 5.98 27.85
C PHE A 807 16.62 5.17 28.40
N MET A 808 16.64 4.98 29.72
CA MET A 808 17.57 4.10 30.40
C MET A 808 16.84 3.26 31.45
N GLN A 809 17.33 2.06 31.70
CA GLN A 809 16.78 1.20 32.74
C GLN A 809 17.25 1.67 34.12
N CYS A 810 16.35 1.72 35.10
CA CYS A 810 16.74 1.93 36.49
C CYS A 810 17.38 0.66 37.08
N SER A 811 18.53 0.80 37.75
CA SER A 811 19.18 -0.30 38.46
C SER A 811 18.50 -0.69 39.79
N GLN A 812 17.42 0.00 40.18
CA GLN A 812 16.70 -0.24 41.44
C GLN A 812 15.27 -0.72 41.19
N CYS A 813 14.49 -0.02 40.36
CA CYS A 813 13.11 -0.41 40.04
C CYS A 813 12.93 -1.19 38.73
N THR A 814 13.98 -1.37 37.93
CA THR A 814 13.99 -1.97 36.57
C THR A 814 13.14 -1.26 35.50
N GLU A 815 12.43 -0.18 35.83
CA GLU A 815 11.60 0.58 34.89
C GLU A 815 12.43 1.34 33.84
N ALA A 816 11.82 1.58 32.67
CA ALA A 816 12.37 2.42 31.61
C ALA A 816 12.08 3.91 31.88
N ILE A 817 13.11 4.69 32.21
CA ILE A 817 13.00 6.11 32.59
C ILE A 817 13.64 6.99 31.53
N LYS A 818 13.02 8.13 31.19
CA LYS A 818 13.64 9.15 30.33
C LYS A 818 14.88 9.73 31.01
N ILE A 819 16.01 9.79 30.31
CA ILE A 819 17.30 10.30 30.83
C ILE A 819 17.15 11.71 31.44
N SER A 820 16.35 12.57 30.81
CA SER A 820 16.04 13.93 31.30
C SER A 820 15.28 13.98 32.63
N SER A 821 14.59 12.89 33.01
CA SER A 821 13.75 12.77 34.20
C SER A 821 14.39 11.89 35.31
N PHE A 822 15.57 11.30 35.05
CA PHE A 822 16.25 10.40 35.98
C PHE A 822 16.53 11.07 37.34
N ASN A 823 16.97 12.33 37.33
CA ASN A 823 17.22 13.12 38.55
C ASN A 823 15.97 13.36 39.40
N ALA A 824 14.78 13.38 38.78
CA ALA A 824 13.50 13.52 39.49
C ALA A 824 12.96 12.17 39.99
N HIS A 825 13.30 11.07 39.32
CA HIS A 825 12.91 9.71 39.72
C HIS A 825 13.72 9.19 40.91
N SER A 826 15.04 9.46 40.93
CA SER A 826 15.99 8.99 41.97
C SER A 826 15.47 9.08 43.43
N PRO A 827 14.95 10.22 43.93
CA PRO A 827 14.45 10.32 45.31
C PRO A 827 13.12 9.59 45.58
N THR A 828 12.41 9.14 44.54
CA THR A 828 11.14 8.42 44.63
C THR A 828 11.25 6.94 44.25
N CYS A 829 12.47 6.46 44.02
CA CYS A 829 12.73 5.09 43.61
C CYS A 829 12.75 4.15 44.82
N HIS A 830 12.18 2.96 44.64
CA HIS A 830 12.27 1.86 45.60
C HIS A 830 12.79 0.62 44.87
N GLU A 831 13.61 -0.16 45.56
CA GLU A 831 14.12 -1.44 45.06
C GLU A 831 12.97 -2.41 44.73
N LEU A 832 13.17 -3.25 43.71
CA LEU A 832 12.20 -4.27 43.29
C LEU A 832 12.53 -5.58 43.99
N ALA A 833 11.54 -6.19 44.67
CA ALA A 833 11.73 -7.46 45.34
C ALA A 833 12.01 -8.61 44.35
N GLU A 834 12.79 -9.61 44.77
CA GLU A 834 13.12 -10.78 43.94
C GLU A 834 11.83 -11.53 43.52
N GLY A 835 11.67 -11.77 42.22
CA GLY A 835 10.49 -12.44 41.65
C GLY A 835 9.25 -11.55 41.48
N CYS A 836 9.43 -10.22 41.45
CA CYS A 836 8.37 -9.26 41.14
C CYS A 836 8.69 -8.46 39.87
N SER A 837 7.66 -8.17 39.08
CA SER A 837 7.66 -7.21 37.97
C SER A 837 6.97 -5.90 38.36
N ARG A 838 7.49 -4.73 37.97
CA ARG A 838 6.85 -3.43 38.26
C ARG A 838 5.94 -2.98 37.11
N CYS A 839 4.70 -2.59 37.43
CA CYS A 839 3.72 -2.11 36.46
C CYS A 839 4.07 -0.71 35.91
N PRO A 840 4.36 -0.51 34.61
CA PRO A 840 4.75 0.80 34.08
C PRO A 840 3.60 1.83 34.07
N LEU A 841 2.36 1.39 34.32
CA LEU A 841 1.20 2.29 34.42
C LEU A 841 1.04 2.85 35.83
N CYS A 842 1.20 2.03 36.87
CA CYS A 842 0.90 2.42 38.26
C CYS A 842 2.07 2.35 39.23
N HIS A 843 3.24 1.90 38.79
CA HIS A 843 4.48 1.75 39.56
C HIS A 843 4.34 0.85 40.80
N LYS A 844 3.39 -0.07 40.77
CA LYS A 844 3.21 -1.11 41.80
C LYS A 844 3.89 -2.40 41.37
N ASP A 845 4.35 -3.15 42.35
CA ASP A 845 4.91 -4.48 42.17
C ASP A 845 3.82 -5.52 41.96
N ILE A 846 4.13 -6.49 41.09
CA ILE A 846 3.30 -7.61 40.68
C ILE A 846 4.17 -8.86 40.84
N GLU A 847 3.72 -9.85 41.60
CA GLU A 847 4.43 -11.12 41.78
C GLU A 847 4.45 -11.91 40.47
N ASP A 848 5.60 -12.51 40.10
CA ASP A 848 5.78 -13.28 38.86
C ASP A 848 5.13 -14.68 38.96
N HIS A 849 3.81 -14.70 38.93
CA HIS A 849 2.99 -15.92 38.82
C HIS A 849 2.16 -15.92 37.52
N GLU A 850 1.82 -17.11 37.03
CA GLU A 850 0.94 -17.25 35.86
C GLU A 850 -0.40 -16.55 36.12
N ASN A 851 -0.74 -15.60 35.25
CA ASN A 851 -1.91 -14.70 35.31
C ASN A 851 -1.83 -13.48 36.26
N SER A 852 -0.74 -13.21 36.99
CA SER A 852 -0.66 -12.01 37.87
C SER A 852 -0.88 -10.69 37.13
N TRP A 853 -0.37 -10.56 35.91
CA TRP A 853 -0.63 -9.38 35.07
C TRP A 853 -2.10 -9.26 34.67
N LYS A 854 -2.79 -10.39 34.43
CA LYS A 854 -4.22 -10.43 34.09
C LYS A 854 -5.08 -10.05 35.29
N THR A 855 -4.78 -10.57 36.49
CA THR A 855 -5.51 -10.18 37.72
C THR A 855 -5.25 -8.72 38.08
N HIS A 856 -4.03 -8.21 37.91
CA HIS A 856 -3.72 -6.79 38.13
C HIS A 856 -4.43 -5.84 37.15
N LEU A 857 -4.53 -6.20 35.87
CA LEU A 857 -5.11 -5.33 34.83
C LEU A 857 -6.62 -5.48 34.66
N MET A 858 -7.20 -6.64 35.01
CA MET A 858 -8.61 -6.99 34.74
C MET A 858 -9.38 -7.62 35.92
N GLY A 859 -8.73 -7.95 37.04
CA GLY A 859 -9.40 -8.55 38.22
C GLY A 859 -10.23 -7.55 39.03
N ASP A 860 -10.73 -7.98 40.19
CA ASP A 860 -11.68 -7.24 41.05
C ASP A 860 -11.20 -5.83 41.48
N LYS A 861 -9.89 -5.59 41.46
CA LYS A 861 -9.25 -4.29 41.73
C LYS A 861 -8.31 -3.94 40.58
N PRO A 862 -8.83 -3.55 39.40
CA PRO A 862 -8.01 -3.36 38.21
C PRO A 862 -7.11 -2.12 38.36
N CYS A 863 -5.99 -2.13 37.63
CA CYS A 863 -5.01 -1.04 37.61
C CYS A 863 -5.67 0.33 37.38
N ILE A 864 -5.63 1.20 38.40
CA ILE A 864 -6.36 2.48 38.43
C ILE A 864 -5.97 3.39 37.25
N LYS A 865 -4.70 3.35 36.82
CA LYS A 865 -4.16 4.13 35.70
C LYS A 865 -4.30 3.45 34.33
N ASN A 866 -4.93 2.27 34.23
CA ASN A 866 -5.24 1.67 32.94
C ASN A 866 -6.44 2.38 32.28
N MET A 867 -6.16 3.24 31.29
CA MET A 867 -7.17 4.04 30.57
C MET A 867 -8.11 3.21 29.69
N ARG A 868 -7.89 1.90 29.53
CA ARG A 868 -8.76 1.01 28.76
C ARG A 868 -9.80 0.28 29.62
N VAL A 869 -9.72 0.38 30.95
CA VAL A 869 -10.72 -0.16 31.87
C VAL A 869 -11.76 0.90 32.19
N LYS A 870 -13.04 0.61 31.95
CA LYS A 870 -14.15 1.49 32.34
C LYS A 870 -14.41 1.37 33.85
N HIS A 871 -13.85 2.27 34.64
CA HIS A 871 -14.24 2.42 36.04
C HIS A 871 -15.75 2.74 36.16
N PRO A 872 -16.55 1.99 36.91
CA PRO A 872 -17.92 2.37 37.19
C PRO A 872 -17.91 3.62 38.06
N LYS A 873 -18.23 4.78 37.46
CA LYS A 873 -18.41 6.02 38.21
C LYS A 873 -19.60 5.85 39.15
N GLN A 874 -19.34 5.67 40.44
CA GLN A 874 -20.34 5.86 41.47
C GLN A 874 -20.77 7.33 41.45
N VAL A 875 -21.86 7.62 40.75
CA VAL A 875 -22.57 8.89 40.88
C VAL A 875 -23.18 8.88 42.28
N LYS A 876 -22.51 9.54 43.23
CA LYS A 876 -23.15 9.90 44.50
C LYS A 876 -24.23 10.93 44.18
N ILE A 877 -25.47 10.47 44.14
CA ILE A 877 -26.63 11.34 44.25
C ILE A 877 -26.57 11.93 45.66
N GLN A 878 -26.38 13.24 45.76
CA GLN A 878 -26.71 13.95 47.00
C GLN A 878 -28.23 13.98 47.12
N ILE A 879 -28.71 13.48 48.27
CA ILE A 879 -30.04 13.77 48.81
C ILE A 879 -29.88 15.00 49.71
#